data_AF-A7RUR0-F1
#
_entry.id   AF-A7RUR0-F1
#
_cell.length_a   1.000
_cell.length_b   1.000
_cell.length_c   1.000
_cell.angle_alpha   90.00
_cell.angle_beta   90.00
_cell.angle_gamma   90.00
#
_symmetry.space_group_name_H-M   'P 1'
#
loop_
_entity.id
_entity.type
_entity.pdbx_description
1 polymer ?
#
loop_
_entity_poly.entity_id
_entity_poly.type
_entity_poly.pdbx_seq_one_letter_code
_entity_poly.pdbx_strand_id
1 'polypeptide(L)'
;MAHDTAETDCKTVRFCQDTPTLIGTDFSPIPMQEATTTDLHNRFYKWDQYLQIAPTPSYDSLLRFLCRRAVGSSAWIFASKLVYMVLSFLFYILGVSGAHDRMVADTKQGRCLWYCPASCDDRFGLRPEEPYLQSAELPSQAQVSYSIILRGTRCIPGSSISNGLAMDASPINSDEECGHADTSMPFQRSMEFDPIVHRATTLILAILETREFYSSADIGPDFYRRSKPMSMQWYSFLFATSLQVHRDHVERHVTPRARARHVIVMLRGRLYQVQLVRRDAMGAEIMPTYEEVKRQLEKIFHSRHTSSALYVGALTALKSADRFREEQGLKCISDNNIYNLCVIRDSLFVVSLDPDDSPRLANETLYCVQSKNSFNRWYDKSVSLVVFQNGVAGFLMNYFAGVTGTVASAFVEKVLEKEEQILRSVLEENIETHDQIQLRELKSPRMLLWDDTADGHYRRRIDKYLRTREGTGPFAPLVPSTFNLRSGISRRSLIKLRVSPAGTFNTALQLALLRMSGRSMEVFEIVNLRHYRYGGTAWMETNNATMREFITSASRSMDDKETMPGGNEKRNLKPLLKAAIQGYRDDLMANKCGDVYLWHLDALYRVLGLKTRLPRKASPEKSLRQIVQQWMVDYFRGPSVDILPPATAQNFVSNPGWNPAIEAIGRVGVKCLLGKDDVALIPINFGLECFTTLTFLNLHTKTYQEFKLELILAVS
;
A
#
# COMPACT_ATOMS: atom_id res chain seq x y z
N MET A 1 -38.08 -59.30 -3.53
CA MET A 1 -39.56 -59.37 -3.56
C MET A 1 -40.06 -58.62 -2.34
N ALA A 2 -40.95 -57.65 -2.57
CA ALA A 2 -41.69 -56.82 -1.59
C ALA A 2 -40.79 -55.95 -0.67
N HIS A 3 -40.63 -54.63 -0.85
CA HIS A 3 -41.59 -53.56 -1.11
C HIS A 3 -42.76 -53.48 -0.13
N ASP A 4 -42.87 -52.28 0.46
CA ASP A 4 -44.09 -51.57 0.89
C ASP A 4 -44.24 -51.38 2.41
N THR A 5 -43.98 -50.16 2.92
CA THR A 5 -44.80 -48.92 2.98
C THR A 5 -45.49 -48.80 4.33
N ALA A 6 -45.34 -47.65 4.98
CA ALA A 6 -46.41 -47.08 5.81
C ALA A 6 -46.18 -45.58 5.97
N GLU A 7 -47.11 -44.83 5.37
CA GLU A 7 -47.40 -43.41 5.60
C GLU A 7 -47.78 -43.15 7.07
N THR A 8 -47.58 -41.92 7.58
CA THR A 8 -48.70 -41.04 7.98
C THR A 8 -48.22 -39.66 8.47
N ASP A 9 -49.00 -38.66 8.06
CA ASP A 9 -48.93 -37.24 8.35
C ASP A 9 -49.04 -36.85 9.84
N CYS A 10 -48.48 -35.70 10.24
CA CYS A 10 -49.23 -34.44 10.42
C CYS A 10 -48.53 -33.41 11.35
N LYS A 11 -48.23 -32.23 10.77
CA LYS A 11 -48.20 -30.84 11.30
C LYS A 11 -48.13 -30.57 12.82
N THR A 12 -47.14 -29.80 13.30
CA THR A 12 -47.31 -28.44 13.93
C THR A 12 -45.99 -27.73 14.36
N VAL A 13 -45.71 -26.58 13.70
CA VAL A 13 -45.36 -25.22 14.20
C VAL A 13 -44.70 -24.97 15.59
N ARG A 14 -43.49 -24.35 15.54
CA ARG A 14 -42.83 -23.29 16.38
C ARG A 14 -41.98 -23.58 17.65
N PHE A 15 -40.72 -23.11 17.53
CA PHE A 15 -39.81 -22.35 18.44
C PHE A 15 -39.12 -22.98 19.68
N CYS A 16 -37.78 -22.82 19.62
CA CYS A 16 -36.79 -22.48 20.66
C CYS A 16 -36.20 -23.54 21.61
N GLN A 17 -34.85 -23.50 21.65
CA GLN A 17 -33.91 -23.82 22.73
C GLN A 17 -33.67 -25.31 23.05
N ASP A 18 -32.48 -25.82 22.72
CA ASP A 18 -31.40 -26.04 23.71
C ASP A 18 -30.15 -26.68 23.09
N THR A 19 -28.99 -26.14 23.48
CA THR A 19 -27.65 -26.71 23.29
C THR A 19 -27.45 -28.02 24.07
N PRO A 20 -26.46 -28.84 23.67
CA PRO A 20 -25.26 -28.87 24.52
C PRO A 20 -23.94 -28.89 23.72
N THR A 21 -23.01 -28.08 24.23
CA THR A 21 -21.55 -28.22 24.08
C THR A 21 -21.05 -29.56 24.60
N LEU A 22 -20.07 -30.17 23.90
CA LEU A 22 -18.69 -30.40 24.40
C LEU A 22 -17.84 -31.19 23.37
N ILE A 23 -16.80 -30.51 22.89
CA ILE A 23 -15.39 -30.94 22.77
C ILE A 23 -15.09 -32.31 22.14
N GLY A 24 -14.44 -32.24 20.97
CA GLY A 24 -13.68 -33.34 20.37
C GLY A 24 -12.81 -32.80 19.24
N THR A 25 -11.53 -32.57 19.55
CA THR A 25 -10.47 -32.18 18.63
C THR A 25 -10.19 -33.29 17.61
N ASP A 26 -10.31 -33.00 16.31
CA ASP A 26 -9.53 -33.66 15.26
C ASP A 26 -9.42 -32.75 14.04
N PHE A 27 -8.29 -32.04 13.94
CA PHE A 27 -7.87 -31.39 12.71
C PHE A 27 -7.31 -32.45 11.76
N SER A 28 -8.18 -33.00 10.92
CA SER A 28 -7.75 -33.73 9.74
C SER A 28 -7.50 -32.71 8.61
N PRO A 29 -6.28 -32.63 8.03
CA PRO A 29 -6.04 -31.78 6.87
C PRO A 29 -6.86 -32.31 5.70
N ILE A 30 -7.65 -31.43 5.09
CA ILE A 30 -8.37 -31.68 3.84
C ILE A 30 -7.33 -32.16 2.80
N PRO A 31 -7.58 -33.24 2.03
CA PRO A 31 -6.63 -33.71 1.04
C PRO A 31 -6.39 -32.62 0.00
N MET A 32 -5.12 -32.25 -0.21
CA MET A 32 -4.69 -31.45 -1.34
C MET A 32 -5.16 -32.10 -2.64
N GLN A 33 -6.17 -31.49 -3.27
CA GLN A 33 -6.51 -31.81 -4.65
C GLN A 33 -5.32 -31.53 -5.56
N GLU A 34 -5.13 -32.44 -6.50
CA GLU A 34 -4.00 -32.60 -7.41
C GLU A 34 -3.41 -31.28 -7.93
N ALA A 35 -2.15 -31.05 -7.56
CA ALA A 35 -1.34 -29.92 -7.96
C ALA A 35 -0.97 -30.02 -9.45
N THR A 36 -1.78 -29.42 -10.32
CA THR A 36 -1.33 -29.06 -11.66
C THR A 36 -0.30 -27.93 -11.57
N THR A 37 0.72 -27.99 -12.43
CA THR A 37 1.91 -27.13 -12.56
C THR A 37 1.69 -25.62 -12.75
N THR A 38 0.51 -25.08 -12.41
CA THR A 38 0.02 -23.74 -12.80
C THR A 38 -0.32 -22.81 -11.63
N ASP A 39 -0.15 -23.21 -10.37
CA ASP A 39 -0.40 -22.31 -9.24
C ASP A 39 0.84 -21.49 -8.88
N LEU A 40 0.83 -20.21 -9.29
CA LEU A 40 1.84 -19.20 -8.97
C LEU A 40 2.13 -19.15 -7.46
N HIS A 41 1.09 -19.34 -6.64
CA HIS A 41 1.20 -19.33 -5.19
C HIS A 41 2.08 -20.47 -4.68
N ASN A 42 1.83 -21.70 -5.13
CA ASN A 42 2.66 -22.86 -4.79
C ASN A 42 4.12 -22.71 -5.25
N ARG A 43 4.35 -22.14 -6.43
CA ARG A 43 5.72 -21.94 -6.94
C ARG A 43 6.51 -20.94 -6.09
N PHE A 44 5.95 -19.77 -5.84
CA PHE A 44 6.60 -18.76 -5.01
C PHE A 44 6.71 -19.21 -3.56
N TYR A 45 5.74 -19.96 -3.06
CA TYR A 45 5.84 -20.56 -1.74
C TYR A 45 7.04 -21.50 -1.63
N LYS A 46 7.29 -22.37 -2.63
CA LYS A 46 8.47 -23.23 -2.66
C LYS A 46 9.78 -22.44 -2.64
N TRP A 47 9.86 -21.31 -3.35
CA TRP A 47 11.04 -20.43 -3.28
C TRP A 47 11.22 -19.82 -1.90
N ASP A 48 10.13 -19.38 -1.28
CA ASP A 48 10.17 -18.77 0.04
C ASP A 48 10.57 -19.76 1.14
N GLN A 49 10.47 -21.08 0.91
CA GLN A 49 10.96 -22.09 1.86
C GLN A 49 12.48 -22.03 2.07
N TYR A 50 13.24 -21.57 1.07
CA TYR A 50 14.70 -21.41 1.16
C TYR A 50 15.11 -20.11 1.89
N LEU A 51 14.16 -19.23 2.18
CA LEU A 51 14.45 -18.01 2.94
C LEU A 51 14.60 -18.32 4.42
N GLN A 52 15.50 -17.56 5.06
CA GLN A 52 15.72 -17.67 6.49
C GLN A 52 14.54 -17.06 7.25
N ILE A 53 14.14 -17.70 8.34
CA ILE A 53 13.25 -17.08 9.33
C ILE A 53 14.04 -15.97 10.03
N ALA A 54 13.42 -14.82 10.27
CA ALA A 54 14.08 -13.73 10.98
C ALA A 54 14.54 -14.19 12.37
N PRO A 55 15.81 -13.97 12.76
CA PRO A 55 16.30 -14.37 14.06
C PRO A 55 15.50 -13.66 15.15
N THR A 56 15.30 -14.32 16.28
CA THR A 56 14.67 -13.67 17.44
C THR A 56 15.59 -12.59 17.97
N PRO A 57 15.16 -11.32 18.05
CA PRO A 57 15.97 -10.24 18.59
C PRO A 57 16.34 -10.52 20.05
N SER A 58 17.57 -10.16 20.44
CA SER A 58 18.01 -10.38 21.82
C SER A 58 17.28 -9.44 22.78
N TYR A 59 17.05 -9.92 24.00
CA TYR A 59 16.46 -9.12 25.08
C TYR A 59 17.31 -7.87 25.38
N ASP A 60 18.63 -8.03 25.35
CA ASP A 60 19.60 -6.96 25.52
C ASP A 60 19.56 -5.91 24.38
N SER A 61 19.36 -6.32 23.12
CA SER A 61 19.16 -5.41 21.98
C SER A 61 17.93 -4.51 22.20
N LEU A 62 16.83 -5.09 22.71
CA LEU A 62 15.62 -4.34 23.06
C LEU A 62 15.86 -3.35 24.20
N LEU A 63 16.53 -3.77 25.28
CA LEU A 63 16.84 -2.88 26.40
C LEU A 63 17.74 -1.73 25.96
N ARG A 64 18.76 -1.98 25.13
CA ARG A 64 19.60 -0.91 24.57
C ARG A 64 18.81 0.04 23.68
N PHE A 65 17.87 -0.45 22.88
CA PHE A 65 16.96 0.41 22.12
C PHE A 65 16.17 1.35 23.05
N LEU A 66 15.55 0.82 24.10
CA LEU A 66 14.79 1.63 25.07
C LEU A 66 15.69 2.60 25.85
N CYS A 67 16.90 2.21 26.21
CA CYS A 67 17.88 3.10 26.84
C CYS A 67 18.25 4.27 25.93
N ARG A 68 18.50 4.02 24.64
CA ARG A 68 18.77 5.06 23.64
C ARG A 68 17.57 5.98 23.41
N ARG A 69 16.36 5.55 23.76
CA ARG A 69 15.17 6.40 23.74
C ARG A 69 15.09 7.28 24.99
N ALA A 70 15.35 6.70 26.17
CA ALA A 70 15.31 7.43 27.44
C ALA A 70 16.47 8.43 27.64
N VAL A 71 17.65 8.16 27.07
CA VAL A 71 18.88 8.91 27.35
C VAL A 71 19.46 9.51 26.07
N GLY A 72 19.92 10.76 26.13
CA GLY A 72 20.60 11.45 25.02
C GLY A 72 21.98 10.85 24.68
N SER A 73 22.45 11.05 23.45
CA SER A 73 23.73 10.51 22.95
C SER A 73 24.96 11.08 23.65
N SER A 74 24.85 12.31 24.18
CA SER A 74 25.89 13.00 24.95
C SER A 74 25.82 12.73 26.45
N ALA A 75 24.89 11.90 26.92
CA ALA A 75 24.81 11.57 28.33
C ALA A 75 26.05 10.78 28.79
N TRP A 76 26.41 10.97 30.06
CA TRP A 76 27.51 10.26 30.67
C TRP A 76 27.27 8.75 30.60
N ILE A 77 28.32 7.98 30.30
CA ILE A 77 28.27 6.50 30.25
C ILE A 77 27.63 5.93 31.52
N PHE A 78 27.87 6.57 32.66
CA PHE A 78 27.25 6.22 33.94
C PHE A 78 25.71 6.34 33.93
N ALA A 79 25.17 7.44 33.40
CA ALA A 79 23.72 7.65 33.31
C ALA A 79 23.06 6.60 32.41
N SER A 80 23.65 6.31 31.25
CA SER A 80 23.15 5.26 30.34
C SER A 80 23.18 3.88 31.01
N LYS A 81 24.23 3.55 31.76
CA LYS A 81 24.31 2.30 32.53
C LYS A 81 23.27 2.23 33.64
N LEU A 82 23.05 3.33 34.37
CA LEU A 82 22.03 3.41 35.42
C LEU A 82 20.63 3.19 34.85
N VAL A 83 20.28 3.90 33.77
CA VAL A 83 18.98 3.73 33.09
C VAL A 83 18.81 2.31 32.57
N TYR A 84 19.87 1.71 32.01
CA TYR A 84 19.84 0.30 31.61
C TYR A 84 19.55 -0.64 32.78
N MET A 85 20.18 -0.46 33.94
CA MET A 85 19.92 -1.25 35.14
C MET A 85 18.47 -1.07 35.63
N VAL A 86 17.98 0.17 35.66
CA VAL A 86 16.60 0.48 36.08
C VAL A 86 15.60 -0.17 35.12
N LEU A 87 15.77 -0.03 33.81
CA LEU A 87 14.91 -0.65 32.81
C LEU A 87 14.94 -2.18 32.90
N SER A 88 16.13 -2.76 33.10
CA SER A 88 16.29 -4.21 33.27
C SER A 88 15.50 -4.72 34.47
N PHE A 89 15.59 -4.02 35.61
CA PHE A 89 14.87 -4.37 36.83
C PHE A 89 13.35 -4.19 36.67
N LEU A 90 12.90 -3.08 36.08
CA LEU A 90 11.48 -2.83 35.79
C LEU A 90 10.89 -3.91 34.88
N PHE A 91 11.59 -4.26 33.80
CA PHE A 91 11.12 -5.27 32.85
C PHE A 91 11.15 -6.68 33.44
N TYR A 92 12.06 -6.95 34.37
CA TYR A 92 12.06 -8.17 35.17
C TYR A 92 10.79 -8.26 36.04
N ILE A 93 10.46 -7.19 36.79
CA ILE A 93 9.23 -7.12 37.62
C ILE A 93 7.98 -7.28 36.76
N LEU A 94 7.93 -6.61 35.59
CA LEU A 94 6.83 -6.72 34.64
C LEU A 94 6.73 -8.13 34.00
N GLY A 95 7.69 -9.02 34.22
CA GLY A 95 7.71 -10.37 33.66
C GLY A 95 8.07 -10.41 32.18
N VAL A 96 8.63 -9.34 31.62
CA VAL A 96 8.98 -9.24 30.20
C VAL A 96 10.14 -10.18 29.86
N SER A 97 11.12 -10.34 30.74
CA SER A 97 12.21 -11.31 30.56
C SER A 97 11.67 -12.74 30.39
N GLY A 98 10.79 -13.17 31.29
CA GLY A 98 10.18 -14.51 31.16
C GLY A 98 9.25 -14.63 29.95
N ALA A 99 8.62 -13.54 29.51
CA ALA A 99 7.86 -13.52 28.26
C ALA A 99 8.77 -13.64 27.02
N HIS A 100 9.97 -13.05 27.07
CA HIS A 100 10.99 -13.18 26.03
C HIS A 100 11.44 -14.64 25.89
N ASP A 101 11.76 -15.31 26.99
CA ASP A 101 12.18 -16.71 26.98
C ASP A 101 11.10 -17.62 26.36
N ARG A 102 9.83 -17.40 26.73
CA ARG A 102 8.69 -18.13 26.14
C ARG A 102 8.53 -17.84 24.65
N MET A 103 8.61 -16.57 24.23
CA MET A 103 8.55 -16.18 22.83
C MET A 103 9.65 -16.86 21.99
N VAL A 104 10.88 -16.89 22.51
CA VAL A 104 12.03 -17.56 21.87
C VAL A 104 11.79 -19.06 21.78
N ALA A 105 11.31 -19.69 22.86
CA ALA A 105 10.98 -21.12 22.86
C ALA A 105 9.88 -21.45 21.84
N ASP A 106 8.80 -20.66 21.79
CA ASP A 106 7.70 -20.85 20.83
C ASP A 106 8.16 -20.67 19.38
N THR A 107 9.06 -19.71 19.12
CA THR A 107 9.63 -19.50 17.78
C THR A 107 10.50 -20.69 17.37
N LYS A 108 11.35 -21.19 18.27
CA LYS A 108 12.21 -22.36 18.01
C LYS A 108 11.40 -23.64 17.77
N GLN A 109 10.28 -23.80 18.47
CA GLN A 109 9.37 -24.94 18.32
C GLN A 109 8.42 -24.80 17.12
N GLY A 110 8.51 -23.71 16.34
CA GLY A 110 7.65 -23.45 15.19
C GLY A 110 6.18 -23.15 15.55
N ARG A 111 5.86 -23.03 16.84
CA ARG A 111 4.48 -22.78 17.32
C ARG A 111 4.01 -21.37 16.97
N CYS A 112 4.89 -20.38 17.10
CA CYS A 112 4.56 -18.98 16.81
C CYS A 112 5.80 -18.20 16.36
N LEU A 113 5.77 -17.61 15.16
CA LEU A 113 6.83 -16.70 14.71
C LEU A 113 6.60 -15.32 15.33
N TRP A 114 7.61 -14.81 16.01
CA TRP A 114 7.52 -13.52 16.74
C TRP A 114 7.13 -12.33 15.84
N TYR A 115 7.59 -12.31 14.58
CA TYR A 115 7.32 -11.24 13.60
C TYR A 115 6.18 -11.55 12.62
N CYS A 116 5.66 -12.78 12.61
CA CYS A 116 4.57 -13.24 11.74
C CYS A 116 3.68 -14.24 12.50
N PRO A 117 2.93 -13.77 13.49
CA PRO A 117 2.17 -14.61 14.41
C PRO A 117 0.92 -15.12 13.70
N ALA A 118 0.51 -16.34 14.03
CA ALA A 118 -0.74 -16.88 13.51
C ALA A 118 -1.92 -15.97 13.88
N SER A 119 -2.89 -15.80 12.99
CA SER A 119 -4.16 -15.09 13.21
C SER A 119 -4.02 -13.62 13.62
N CYS A 120 -2.86 -13.01 13.32
CA CYS A 120 -2.56 -11.61 13.61
C CYS A 120 -2.19 -10.88 12.31
N ASP A 121 -2.68 -9.65 12.19
CA ASP A 121 -2.39 -8.64 11.16
C ASP A 121 -1.12 -8.91 10.31
N ASP A 122 -1.32 -9.12 9.01
CA ASP A 122 -0.34 -9.62 8.03
C ASP A 122 0.63 -8.55 7.49
N ARG A 123 0.52 -7.30 7.98
CA ARG A 123 1.31 -6.14 7.51
C ARG A 123 2.84 -6.38 7.51
N PHE A 124 3.32 -7.31 8.32
CA PHE A 124 4.74 -7.60 8.58
C PHE A 124 5.22 -8.91 8.00
N GLY A 125 4.31 -9.84 7.86
CA GLY A 125 4.59 -11.07 7.19
C GLY A 125 3.33 -11.87 7.01
N LEU A 126 3.33 -12.63 5.93
CA LEU A 126 2.17 -13.35 5.51
C LEU A 126 2.43 -14.85 5.51
N ARG A 127 1.59 -15.57 6.26
CA ARG A 127 1.49 -17.03 6.16
C ARG A 127 0.57 -17.40 5.00
N PRO A 128 0.96 -18.35 4.13
CA PRO A 128 0.14 -18.83 3.02
C PRO A 128 -1.27 -19.29 3.45
N GLU A 129 -1.35 -19.88 4.65
CA GLU A 129 -2.56 -20.49 5.19
C GLU A 129 -3.53 -19.48 5.85
N GLU A 130 -3.15 -18.20 5.93
CA GLU A 130 -3.93 -17.16 6.62
C GLU A 130 -4.35 -16.03 5.66
N PRO A 131 -5.48 -16.17 4.97
CA PRO A 131 -5.99 -15.13 4.07
C PRO A 131 -6.70 -13.99 4.81
N TYR A 132 -6.81 -14.03 6.14
CA TYR A 132 -7.73 -13.21 6.92
C TYR A 132 -7.06 -12.05 7.69
N LEU A 133 -7.73 -10.91 7.71
CA LEU A 133 -7.44 -9.69 8.46
C LEU A 133 -8.60 -9.41 9.43
N GLN A 134 -8.40 -8.83 10.61
CA GLN A 134 -9.53 -8.50 11.49
C GLN A 134 -10.26 -7.24 11.01
N SER A 135 -11.59 -7.24 10.91
CA SER A 135 -12.36 -6.15 10.28
C SER A 135 -12.56 -4.92 11.17
N ALA A 136 -12.61 -5.10 12.50
CA ALA A 136 -13.10 -4.12 13.47
C ALA A 136 -12.25 -2.84 13.60
N GLU A 137 -11.02 -2.84 13.08
CA GLU A 137 -10.08 -1.71 13.17
C GLU A 137 -9.52 -1.29 11.80
N LEU A 138 -10.03 -1.84 10.70
CA LEU A 138 -9.56 -1.44 9.38
C LEU A 138 -10.16 -0.08 9.00
N PRO A 139 -9.33 0.90 8.64
CA PRO A 139 -9.82 2.14 8.06
C PRO A 139 -10.54 1.85 6.74
N SER A 140 -11.23 2.86 6.19
CA SER A 140 -11.90 2.68 4.89
C SER A 140 -10.89 2.23 3.81
N GLN A 141 -11.32 1.42 2.85
CA GLN A 141 -10.40 0.92 1.81
C GLN A 141 -9.76 2.06 1.01
N ALA A 142 -10.47 3.17 0.84
CA ALA A 142 -9.92 4.41 0.26
C ALA A 142 -8.76 5.04 1.08
N GLN A 143 -8.64 4.77 2.38
CA GLN A 143 -7.50 5.19 3.21
C GLN A 143 -6.36 4.16 3.20
N VAL A 144 -6.69 2.88 3.01
CA VAL A 144 -5.73 1.77 2.96
C VAL A 144 -4.98 1.75 1.63
N SER A 145 -5.72 1.92 0.54
CA SER A 145 -5.19 1.90 -0.81
C SER A 145 -4.23 3.06 -1.05
N TYR A 146 -3.34 2.89 -2.01
CA TYR A 146 -2.44 3.94 -2.47
C TYR A 146 -2.54 4.09 -3.98
N SER A 147 -2.33 5.32 -4.45
CA SER A 147 -2.36 5.69 -5.85
C SER A 147 -0.95 5.82 -6.40
N ILE A 148 -0.64 5.20 -7.53
CA ILE A 148 0.61 5.38 -8.28
C ILE A 148 0.26 6.07 -9.60
N ILE A 149 0.95 7.14 -9.96
CA ILE A 149 0.84 7.78 -11.27
C ILE A 149 1.94 7.25 -12.18
N LEU A 150 1.55 6.74 -13.33
CA LEU A 150 2.44 6.11 -14.30
C LEU A 150 3.17 7.17 -15.11
N ARG A 151 4.43 6.90 -15.48
CA ARG A 151 5.15 7.73 -16.42
C ARG A 151 4.46 7.74 -17.78
N GLY A 152 4.25 8.93 -18.35
CA GLY A 152 3.71 9.11 -19.70
C GLY A 152 4.62 8.53 -20.78
N THR A 153 4.04 8.33 -21.96
CA THR A 153 4.73 7.81 -23.14
C THR A 153 4.88 8.89 -24.20
N ARG A 154 5.97 8.85 -24.96
CA ARG A 154 6.22 9.77 -26.09
C ARG A 154 5.19 9.62 -27.21
N CYS A 155 4.58 8.45 -27.34
CA CYS A 155 3.57 8.18 -28.36
C CYS A 155 2.23 8.87 -28.08
N ILE A 156 1.99 9.32 -26.84
CA ILE A 156 0.73 9.96 -26.42
C ILE A 156 1.07 11.31 -25.79
N PRO A 157 1.11 12.39 -26.60
CA PRO A 157 1.40 13.73 -26.10
C PRO A 157 0.44 14.11 -24.97
N GLY A 158 1.00 14.53 -23.85
CA GLY A 158 0.22 14.95 -22.68
C GLY A 158 -0.20 13.84 -21.71
N SER A 159 0.26 12.61 -21.93
CA SER A 159 0.07 11.48 -21.02
C SER A 159 0.93 11.54 -19.73
N SER A 160 1.83 12.52 -19.63
CA SER A 160 2.61 12.85 -18.41
C SER A 160 2.03 14.06 -17.66
N ILE A 161 2.22 14.08 -16.35
CA ILE A 161 1.90 15.24 -15.50
C ILE A 161 3.02 16.30 -15.55
N SER A 162 2.65 17.59 -15.47
CA SER A 162 3.57 18.72 -15.69
C SER A 162 4.58 18.96 -14.55
N ASN A 163 4.34 18.37 -13.38
CA ASN A 163 5.20 18.43 -12.21
C ASN A 163 5.56 17.01 -11.71
N GLY A 164 5.64 16.05 -12.63
CA GLY A 164 6.05 14.68 -12.30
C GLY A 164 7.46 14.64 -11.73
N LEU A 165 7.69 13.75 -10.78
CA LEU A 165 8.97 13.56 -10.06
C LEU A 165 10.08 12.99 -10.97
N ALA A 166 9.70 12.69 -12.20
CA ALA A 166 10.49 12.07 -13.24
C ALA A 166 10.83 13.06 -14.37
N MET A 167 10.67 14.38 -14.15
CA MET A 167 11.26 15.40 -15.03
C MET A 167 12.77 15.21 -15.01
N ASP A 168 13.33 14.65 -16.08
CA ASP A 168 14.74 14.92 -16.37
C ASP A 168 14.81 16.43 -16.60
N ALA A 169 15.54 17.15 -15.76
CA ALA A 169 15.75 18.59 -15.90
C ALA A 169 16.69 18.93 -17.06
N SER A 170 16.76 18.07 -18.09
CA SER A 170 17.16 18.53 -19.39
C SER A 170 15.98 19.34 -19.91
N PRO A 171 16.13 20.67 -20.11
CA PRO A 171 15.20 21.33 -21.00
C PRO A 171 15.26 20.53 -22.30
N ILE A 172 14.09 20.25 -22.87
CA ILE A 172 13.97 20.06 -24.31
C ILE A 172 14.37 21.41 -24.92
N ASN A 173 15.68 21.68 -24.92
CA ASN A 173 16.31 22.60 -25.83
C ASN A 173 16.94 21.69 -26.88
N SER A 174 16.41 21.84 -28.09
CA SER A 174 17.15 21.78 -29.34
C SER A 174 18.64 21.44 -29.21
N ASP A 175 19.00 20.33 -29.84
CA ASP A 175 20.32 20.01 -30.34
C ASP A 175 21.40 19.70 -29.27
N GLU A 176 22.18 18.65 -29.56
CA GLU A 176 23.39 18.23 -28.83
C GLU A 176 23.20 17.36 -27.57
N GLU A 177 22.96 16.06 -27.81
CA GLU A 177 23.86 14.96 -27.40
C GLU A 177 23.22 13.60 -27.77
N CYS A 178 23.09 13.34 -29.08
CA CYS A 178 23.04 11.98 -29.60
C CYS A 178 24.28 11.77 -30.46
N GLY A 179 25.30 11.13 -29.88
CA GLY A 179 26.31 10.45 -30.68
C GLY A 179 25.59 9.39 -31.54
N HIS A 180 25.59 9.61 -32.85
CA HIS A 180 25.17 8.70 -33.91
C HIS A 180 23.88 7.92 -33.64
N ALA A 181 22.74 8.61 -33.72
CA ALA A 181 21.46 7.99 -34.07
C ALA A 181 20.94 8.72 -35.31
N ASP A 182 20.66 7.94 -36.37
CA ASP A 182 20.11 8.40 -37.64
C ASP A 182 18.94 9.38 -37.46
N THR A 183 19.16 10.63 -37.87
CA THR A 183 18.17 11.72 -37.92
C THR A 183 17.21 11.58 -39.11
N SER A 184 16.60 10.41 -39.28
CA SER A 184 15.52 10.21 -40.24
C SER A 184 14.49 9.18 -39.77
N MET A 185 13.69 9.56 -38.77
CA MET A 185 12.42 8.89 -38.47
C MET A 185 11.34 9.99 -38.32
N PRO A 186 10.30 10.02 -39.17
CA PRO A 186 9.27 11.06 -39.11
C PRO A 186 8.30 10.77 -37.97
N PHE A 187 8.66 11.13 -36.73
CA PHE A 187 7.85 10.85 -35.52
C PHE A 187 6.71 11.85 -35.29
N GLN A 188 6.16 12.43 -36.37
CA GLN A 188 5.16 13.50 -36.28
C GLN A 188 4.02 13.28 -37.29
N ARG A 189 3.44 12.08 -37.29
CA ARG A 189 2.04 11.90 -37.68
C ARG A 189 1.21 11.87 -36.42
N SER A 190 0.32 12.86 -36.26
CA SER A 190 -0.76 12.83 -35.29
C SER A 190 -1.63 11.61 -35.58
N MET A 191 -1.37 10.51 -34.88
CA MET A 191 -2.31 9.38 -34.87
C MET A 191 -3.64 9.88 -34.31
N GLU A 192 -4.73 9.79 -35.10
CA GLU A 192 -6.10 10.12 -34.69
C GLU A 192 -6.68 9.03 -33.77
N PHE A 193 -6.01 8.74 -32.65
CA PHE A 193 -6.57 7.87 -31.62
C PHE A 193 -7.09 8.68 -30.46
N ASP A 194 -8.21 8.26 -29.87
CA ASP A 194 -8.65 8.80 -28.58
C ASP A 194 -7.61 8.40 -27.51
N PRO A 195 -6.89 9.35 -26.89
CA PRO A 195 -5.77 9.05 -25.98
C PRO A 195 -6.16 8.12 -24.84
N ILE A 196 -7.39 8.23 -24.32
CA ILE A 196 -7.88 7.38 -23.22
C ILE A 196 -8.02 5.92 -23.66
N VAL A 197 -8.61 5.69 -24.85
CA VAL A 197 -8.85 4.35 -25.38
C VAL A 197 -7.53 3.70 -25.77
N HIS A 198 -6.67 4.45 -26.46
CA HIS A 198 -5.37 3.97 -26.89
C HIS A 198 -4.50 3.56 -25.71
N ARG A 199 -4.33 4.45 -24.72
CA ARG A 199 -3.49 4.14 -23.55
C ARG A 199 -4.09 3.05 -22.66
N ALA A 200 -5.42 3.04 -22.48
CA ALA A 200 -6.06 1.97 -21.74
C ALA A 200 -5.81 0.61 -22.43
N THR A 201 -5.85 0.57 -23.76
CA THR A 201 -5.59 -0.65 -24.54
C THR A 201 -4.18 -1.16 -24.33
N THR A 202 -3.17 -0.30 -24.50
CA THR A 202 -1.76 -0.67 -24.35
C THR A 202 -1.45 -1.12 -22.93
N LEU A 203 -1.96 -0.41 -21.91
CA LEU A 203 -1.76 -0.78 -20.52
C LEU A 203 -2.48 -2.08 -20.13
N ILE A 204 -3.69 -2.33 -20.64
CA ILE A 204 -4.39 -3.61 -20.41
C ILE A 204 -3.56 -4.77 -20.96
N LEU A 205 -3.07 -4.66 -22.19
CA LEU A 205 -2.20 -5.67 -22.80
C LEU A 205 -0.90 -5.84 -22.01
N ALA A 206 -0.26 -4.74 -21.63
CA ALA A 206 0.97 -4.77 -20.85
C ALA A 206 0.79 -5.46 -19.48
N ILE A 207 -0.35 -5.26 -18.83
CA ILE A 207 -0.69 -5.96 -17.58
C ILE A 207 -0.90 -7.47 -17.83
N LEU A 208 -1.55 -7.85 -18.93
CA LEU A 208 -1.71 -9.27 -19.32
C LEU A 208 -0.37 -9.93 -19.65
N GLU A 209 0.50 -9.28 -20.42
CA GLU A 209 1.86 -9.77 -20.66
C GLU A 209 2.68 -9.86 -19.37
N THR A 210 2.50 -8.92 -18.45
CA THR A 210 3.14 -8.96 -17.13
C THR A 210 2.64 -10.15 -16.31
N ARG A 211 1.34 -10.51 -16.39
CA ARG A 211 0.79 -11.73 -15.79
C ARG A 211 1.45 -12.98 -16.39
N GLU A 212 1.64 -13.02 -17.69
CA GLU A 212 2.31 -14.14 -18.35
C GLU A 212 3.79 -14.22 -17.97
N PHE A 213 4.50 -13.09 -17.92
CA PHE A 213 5.88 -13.03 -17.43
C PHE A 213 6.00 -13.61 -16.02
N TYR A 214 5.15 -13.16 -15.08
CA TYR A 214 5.20 -13.68 -13.72
C TYR A 214 4.77 -15.13 -13.60
N SER A 215 4.01 -15.67 -14.56
CA SER A 215 3.60 -17.08 -14.61
C SER A 215 4.62 -17.96 -15.32
N SER A 216 5.47 -17.38 -16.18
CA SER A 216 6.52 -18.07 -16.93
C SER A 216 7.63 -18.62 -16.03
N ALA A 217 8.50 -19.45 -16.61
CA ALA A 217 9.73 -19.91 -15.95
C ALA A 217 10.84 -18.83 -15.92
N ASP A 218 10.67 -17.72 -16.65
CA ASP A 218 11.68 -16.69 -16.83
C ASP A 218 11.82 -15.76 -15.61
N ILE A 219 10.84 -15.81 -14.70
CA ILE A 219 10.89 -15.04 -13.46
C ILE A 219 11.95 -15.59 -12.51
N GLY A 220 12.89 -14.73 -12.11
CA GLY A 220 13.84 -14.99 -11.01
C GLY A 220 13.41 -14.32 -9.70
N PRO A 221 13.99 -14.70 -8.56
CA PRO A 221 13.73 -14.04 -7.29
C PRO A 221 14.27 -12.60 -7.29
N ASP A 222 13.57 -11.71 -6.60
CA ASP A 222 14.09 -10.38 -6.27
C ASP A 222 15.29 -10.52 -5.33
N PHE A 223 16.30 -9.64 -5.45
CA PHE A 223 17.49 -9.68 -4.59
C PHE A 223 17.68 -8.40 -3.78
N TYR A 224 17.88 -8.55 -2.46
CA TYR A 224 18.43 -7.51 -1.61
C TYR A 224 19.94 -7.42 -1.78
N ARG A 225 20.45 -6.21 -2.10
CA ARG A 225 21.88 -5.94 -2.33
C ARG A 225 22.54 -6.92 -3.31
N ARG A 226 21.77 -7.44 -4.29
CA ARG A 226 22.22 -8.43 -5.29
C ARG A 226 22.72 -9.77 -4.71
N SER A 227 22.49 -10.05 -3.43
CA SER A 227 23.07 -11.25 -2.77
C SER A 227 22.11 -12.02 -1.89
N LYS A 228 21.07 -11.40 -1.33
CA LYS A 228 20.05 -12.11 -0.53
C LYS A 228 18.74 -12.20 -1.30
N PRO A 229 18.21 -13.40 -1.60
CA PRO A 229 16.91 -13.52 -2.24
C PRO A 229 15.81 -12.92 -1.34
N MET A 230 14.75 -12.44 -1.97
CA MET A 230 13.56 -11.92 -1.32
C MET A 230 12.35 -12.82 -1.62
N SER A 231 11.40 -12.80 -0.70
CA SER A 231 10.11 -13.48 -0.77
C SER A 231 9.33 -13.03 -1.99
N MET A 232 8.90 -14.00 -2.79
CA MET A 232 8.12 -13.77 -4.01
C MET A 232 6.62 -14.01 -3.79
N GLN A 233 6.20 -14.55 -2.64
CA GLN A 233 4.79 -14.89 -2.36
C GLN A 233 3.81 -13.72 -2.58
N TRP A 234 4.26 -12.48 -2.39
CA TRP A 234 3.43 -11.29 -2.52
C TRP A 234 2.99 -11.01 -3.97
N TYR A 235 3.75 -11.48 -4.96
CA TYR A 235 3.38 -11.35 -6.38
C TYR A 235 2.13 -12.19 -6.73
N SER A 236 1.84 -13.23 -5.94
CA SER A 236 0.65 -14.09 -6.12
C SER A 236 -0.67 -13.32 -5.99
N PHE A 237 -0.64 -12.14 -5.37
CA PHE A 237 -1.83 -11.31 -5.12
C PHE A 237 -2.02 -10.17 -6.12
N LEU A 238 -1.13 -10.02 -7.11
CA LEU A 238 -1.25 -8.95 -8.10
C LEU A 238 -2.50 -9.10 -8.96
N PHE A 239 -2.77 -10.33 -9.42
CA PHE A 239 -3.85 -10.63 -10.34
C PHE A 239 -4.96 -11.39 -9.64
N ALA A 240 -6.19 -11.22 -10.15
CA ALA A 240 -7.34 -12.03 -9.78
C ALA A 240 -7.68 -12.01 -8.28
N THR A 241 -7.19 -10.99 -7.56
CA THR A 241 -7.28 -10.90 -6.10
C THR A 241 -8.26 -9.80 -5.71
N SER A 242 -9.14 -10.09 -4.76
CA SER A 242 -10.10 -9.13 -4.21
C SER A 242 -10.25 -9.36 -2.71
N LEU A 243 -10.37 -8.28 -1.95
CA LEU A 243 -10.80 -8.35 -0.55
C LEU A 243 -12.28 -8.74 -0.49
N GLN A 244 -12.63 -9.60 0.46
CA GLN A 244 -13.99 -9.96 0.83
C GLN A 244 -14.19 -9.53 2.27
N VAL A 245 -15.12 -8.61 2.50
CA VAL A 245 -15.36 -8.06 3.83
C VAL A 245 -16.44 -8.90 4.51
N HIS A 246 -16.08 -9.51 5.63
CA HIS A 246 -16.99 -10.24 6.51
C HIS A 246 -17.22 -9.46 7.81
N ARG A 247 -18.12 -9.96 8.67
CA ARG A 247 -18.49 -9.28 9.92
C ARG A 247 -17.28 -8.99 10.80
N ASP A 248 -16.46 -9.99 11.06
CA ASP A 248 -15.36 -9.93 12.03
C ASP A 248 -13.97 -9.95 11.37
N HIS A 249 -13.90 -10.23 10.07
CA HIS A 249 -12.65 -10.33 9.34
C HIS A 249 -12.78 -9.89 7.88
N VAL A 250 -11.67 -9.71 7.19
CA VAL A 250 -11.55 -9.45 5.76
C VAL A 250 -10.67 -10.54 5.17
N GLU A 251 -11.13 -11.19 4.12
CA GLU A 251 -10.43 -12.28 3.45
C GLU A 251 -9.81 -11.78 2.14
N ARG A 252 -8.59 -12.21 1.84
CA ARG A 252 -8.00 -12.06 0.51
C ARG A 252 -8.40 -13.23 -0.36
N HIS A 253 -9.35 -13.01 -1.24
CA HIS A 253 -9.80 -14.00 -2.19
C HIS A 253 -8.95 -13.95 -3.46
N VAL A 254 -8.19 -15.01 -3.72
CA VAL A 254 -7.46 -15.19 -4.98
C VAL A 254 -8.27 -16.12 -5.88
N THR A 255 -8.70 -15.62 -7.02
CA THR A 255 -9.48 -16.41 -7.96
C THR A 255 -8.56 -17.35 -8.74
N PRO A 256 -8.85 -18.65 -8.82
CA PRO A 256 -8.05 -19.59 -9.59
C PRO A 256 -7.88 -19.12 -11.03
N ARG A 257 -6.66 -19.28 -11.57
CA ARG A 257 -6.31 -18.86 -12.94
C ARG A 257 -7.30 -19.35 -13.99
N ALA A 258 -7.82 -20.57 -13.80
CA ALA A 258 -8.79 -21.16 -14.72
C ALA A 258 -10.12 -20.39 -14.86
N ARG A 259 -10.52 -19.66 -13.81
CA ARG A 259 -11.74 -18.84 -13.79
C ARG A 259 -11.46 -17.37 -14.11
N ALA A 260 -10.29 -16.86 -13.74
CA ALA A 260 -9.93 -15.45 -13.91
C ALA A 260 -9.45 -15.14 -15.35
N ARG A 261 -10.39 -14.76 -16.23
CA ARG A 261 -10.12 -14.52 -17.67
C ARG A 261 -10.72 -13.22 -18.23
N HIS A 262 -11.46 -12.49 -17.40
CA HIS A 262 -12.09 -11.22 -17.76
C HIS A 262 -11.56 -10.08 -16.89
N VAL A 263 -11.74 -8.86 -17.37
CA VAL A 263 -11.55 -7.63 -16.60
C VAL A 263 -12.89 -6.97 -16.35
N ILE A 264 -12.95 -6.08 -15.36
CA ILE A 264 -14.09 -5.16 -15.21
C ILE A 264 -13.65 -3.80 -15.72
N VAL A 265 -14.40 -3.24 -16.66
CA VAL A 265 -14.23 -1.85 -17.09
C VAL A 265 -15.32 -1.01 -16.45
N MET A 266 -14.93 0.08 -15.80
CA MET A 266 -15.81 1.05 -15.17
C MET A 266 -15.81 2.34 -16.00
N LEU A 267 -16.98 2.82 -16.40
CA LEU A 267 -17.15 4.08 -17.12
C LEU A 267 -18.32 4.83 -16.49
N ARG A 268 -18.06 6.02 -15.92
CA ARG A 268 -19.06 6.86 -15.25
C ARG A 268 -19.92 6.07 -14.23
N GLY A 269 -19.28 5.18 -13.47
CA GLY A 269 -19.92 4.35 -12.45
C GLY A 269 -20.68 3.13 -12.95
N ARG A 270 -20.73 2.89 -14.27
CA ARG A 270 -21.24 1.65 -14.86
C ARG A 270 -20.12 0.62 -14.95
N LEU A 271 -20.45 -0.64 -14.69
CA LEU A 271 -19.49 -1.74 -14.70
C LEU A 271 -19.77 -2.67 -15.89
N TYR A 272 -18.72 -3.04 -16.61
CA TYR A 272 -18.78 -3.92 -17.77
C TYR A 272 -17.84 -5.10 -17.57
N GLN A 273 -18.36 -6.32 -17.71
CA GLN A 273 -17.55 -7.52 -17.83
C GLN A 273 -17.00 -7.61 -19.25
N VAL A 274 -15.67 -7.62 -19.39
CA VAL A 274 -14.98 -7.77 -20.67
C VAL A 274 -14.14 -9.04 -20.66
N GLN A 275 -14.58 -10.04 -21.42
CA GLN A 275 -13.84 -11.29 -21.58
C GLN A 275 -12.66 -11.05 -22.52
N LEU A 276 -11.43 -11.15 -22.01
CA LEU A 276 -10.22 -10.87 -22.79
C LEU A 276 -9.43 -12.13 -23.10
N VAL A 277 -9.24 -13.00 -22.10
CA VAL A 277 -8.48 -14.24 -22.27
C VAL A 277 -9.43 -15.35 -22.76
N ARG A 278 -9.14 -15.92 -23.92
CA ARG A 278 -9.89 -17.04 -24.50
C ARG A 278 -9.18 -18.36 -24.20
N ARG A 279 -9.84 -19.48 -24.51
CA ARG A 279 -9.18 -20.80 -24.55
C ARG A 279 -9.36 -21.39 -25.94
N ASP A 280 -8.33 -22.05 -26.44
CA ASP A 280 -8.43 -22.87 -27.63
C ASP A 280 -9.10 -24.23 -27.33
N ALA A 281 -9.20 -25.08 -28.36
CA ALA A 281 -9.79 -26.42 -28.23
C ALA A 281 -8.97 -27.35 -27.31
N MET A 282 -7.67 -27.07 -27.11
CA MET A 282 -6.79 -27.83 -26.23
C MET A 282 -6.75 -27.25 -24.80
N GLY A 283 -7.45 -26.16 -24.56
CA GLY A 283 -7.54 -25.49 -23.25
C GLY A 283 -6.43 -24.47 -22.98
N ALA A 284 -5.54 -24.18 -23.94
CA ALA A 284 -4.49 -23.18 -23.79
C ALA A 284 -5.08 -21.76 -23.85
N GLU A 285 -4.55 -20.85 -23.03
CA GLU A 285 -5.01 -19.46 -23.01
C GLU A 285 -4.54 -18.69 -24.25
N ILE A 286 -5.47 -18.02 -24.94
CA ILE A 286 -5.17 -17.11 -26.03
C ILE A 286 -5.31 -15.68 -25.50
N MET A 287 -4.21 -14.93 -25.53
CA MET A 287 -4.19 -13.51 -25.20
C MET A 287 -4.85 -12.67 -26.31
N PRO A 288 -5.51 -11.56 -25.98
CA PRO A 288 -6.13 -10.70 -26.98
C PRO A 288 -5.08 -9.88 -27.73
N THR A 289 -5.42 -9.45 -28.95
CA THR A 289 -4.60 -8.49 -29.71
C THR A 289 -4.93 -7.05 -29.33
N TYR A 290 -4.10 -6.10 -29.77
CA TYR A 290 -4.36 -4.67 -29.61
C TYR A 290 -5.72 -4.26 -30.17
N GLU A 291 -6.04 -4.62 -31.42
CA GLU A 291 -7.33 -4.24 -32.00
C GLU A 291 -8.54 -4.99 -31.42
N GLU A 292 -8.34 -6.19 -30.88
CA GLU A 292 -9.40 -6.85 -30.13
C GLU A 292 -9.75 -6.07 -28.86
N VAL A 293 -8.75 -5.64 -28.07
CA VAL A 293 -8.99 -4.87 -26.84
C VAL A 293 -9.53 -3.48 -27.14
N LYS A 294 -8.93 -2.75 -28.10
CA LYS A 294 -9.36 -1.41 -28.51
C LYS A 294 -10.83 -1.37 -28.89
N ARG A 295 -11.28 -2.28 -29.76
CA ARG A 295 -12.68 -2.40 -30.16
C ARG A 295 -13.63 -2.69 -28.98
N GLN A 296 -13.21 -3.48 -27.98
CA GLN A 296 -14.04 -3.68 -26.78
C GLN A 296 -14.16 -2.39 -25.96
N LEU A 297 -13.07 -1.63 -25.82
CA LEU A 297 -13.10 -0.34 -25.13
C LEU A 297 -13.91 0.70 -25.90
N GLU A 298 -13.79 0.79 -27.22
CA GLU A 298 -14.60 1.67 -28.07
C GLU A 298 -16.10 1.35 -27.97
N LYS A 299 -16.48 0.06 -27.95
CA LYS A 299 -17.87 -0.37 -27.72
C LYS A 299 -18.41 0.15 -26.38
N ILE A 300 -17.58 0.15 -25.33
CA ILE A 300 -17.96 0.67 -24.00
C ILE A 300 -17.99 2.21 -24.01
N PHE A 301 -16.97 2.84 -24.59
CA PHE A 301 -16.81 4.29 -24.59
C PHE A 301 -17.94 5.01 -25.33
N HIS A 302 -18.36 4.44 -26.47
CA HIS A 302 -19.45 4.98 -27.28
C HIS A 302 -20.84 4.47 -26.86
N SER A 303 -20.93 3.66 -25.80
CA SER A 303 -22.21 3.15 -25.32
C SER A 303 -23.08 4.31 -24.79
N ARG A 304 -24.27 4.46 -25.38
CA ARG A 304 -25.25 5.47 -24.97
C ARG A 304 -26.29 4.81 -24.07
N HIS A 305 -26.43 5.33 -22.85
CA HIS A 305 -27.40 4.82 -21.89
C HIS A 305 -28.25 5.94 -21.33
N THR A 306 -29.57 5.76 -21.39
CA THR A 306 -30.58 6.73 -20.94
C THR A 306 -30.92 6.59 -19.46
N SER A 307 -30.71 5.41 -18.86
CA SER A 307 -31.04 5.12 -17.46
C SER A 307 -29.90 5.47 -16.50
N SER A 308 -30.16 6.13 -15.37
CA SER A 308 -29.12 6.40 -14.36
C SER A 308 -28.50 5.11 -13.81
N ALA A 309 -27.17 5.05 -13.70
CA ALA A 309 -26.48 3.92 -13.08
C ALA A 309 -26.67 3.91 -11.57
N LEU A 310 -26.70 2.71 -10.96
CA LEU A 310 -26.53 2.58 -9.52
C LEU A 310 -25.03 2.53 -9.21
N TYR A 311 -24.53 3.57 -8.53
CA TYR A 311 -23.10 3.81 -8.28
C TYR A 311 -22.48 2.90 -7.20
N VAL A 312 -22.67 1.59 -7.33
CA VAL A 312 -22.29 0.59 -6.32
C VAL A 312 -20.80 0.60 -5.96
N GLY A 313 -19.93 1.08 -6.86
CA GLY A 313 -18.49 1.23 -6.59
C GLY A 313 -18.22 2.08 -5.34
N ALA A 314 -19.07 3.08 -5.07
CA ALA A 314 -18.97 3.95 -3.90
C ALA A 314 -19.08 3.19 -2.57
N LEU A 315 -19.77 2.03 -2.54
CA LEU A 315 -19.88 1.21 -1.35
C LEU A 315 -18.51 0.68 -0.91
N THR A 316 -17.60 0.40 -1.86
CA THR A 316 -16.23 -0.07 -1.58
C THR A 316 -15.36 0.97 -0.88
N ALA A 317 -15.79 2.24 -0.84
CA ALA A 317 -15.09 3.32 -0.13
C ALA A 317 -15.54 3.50 1.35
N LEU A 318 -16.50 2.69 1.81
CA LEU A 318 -16.99 2.73 3.20
C LEU A 318 -16.00 2.07 4.18
N LYS A 319 -16.21 2.29 5.49
CA LYS A 319 -15.49 1.53 6.54
C LYS A 319 -15.97 0.08 6.53
N SER A 320 -15.12 -0.88 6.93
CA SER A 320 -15.40 -2.31 6.80
C SER A 320 -16.76 -2.76 7.38
N ALA A 321 -17.14 -2.23 8.55
CA ALA A 321 -18.43 -2.56 9.16
C ALA A 321 -19.64 -2.06 8.35
N ASP A 322 -19.56 -0.85 7.79
CA ASP A 322 -20.60 -0.30 6.91
C ASP A 322 -20.60 -1.06 5.59
N ARG A 323 -19.43 -1.23 4.97
CA ARG A 323 -19.22 -2.00 3.74
C ARG A 323 -19.86 -3.38 3.81
N PHE A 324 -19.64 -4.10 4.90
CA PHE A 324 -20.24 -5.43 5.13
C PHE A 324 -21.76 -5.34 5.16
N ARG A 325 -22.34 -4.45 5.98
CA ARG A 325 -23.80 -4.29 6.10
C ARG A 325 -24.44 -3.95 4.76
N GLU A 326 -23.88 -2.98 4.03
CA GLU A 326 -24.42 -2.56 2.74
C GLU A 326 -24.34 -3.68 1.69
N GLU A 327 -23.25 -4.48 1.67
CA GLU A 327 -23.12 -5.61 0.75
C GLU A 327 -24.17 -6.68 1.01
N GLN A 328 -24.36 -7.05 2.28
CA GLN A 328 -25.32 -8.09 2.63
C GLN A 328 -26.74 -7.66 2.26
N GLY A 329 -27.10 -6.40 2.53
CA GLY A 329 -28.38 -5.86 2.06
C GLY A 329 -28.52 -5.89 0.54
N LEU A 330 -27.45 -5.57 -0.20
CA LEU A 330 -27.47 -5.55 -1.67
C LEU A 330 -27.65 -6.97 -2.24
N LYS A 331 -27.02 -7.96 -1.60
CA LYS A 331 -27.16 -9.39 -1.91
C LYS A 331 -28.57 -9.90 -1.64
N CYS A 332 -29.26 -9.39 -0.61
CA CYS A 332 -30.63 -9.78 -0.30
C CYS A 332 -31.67 -9.25 -1.30
N ILE A 333 -31.33 -8.28 -2.16
CA ILE A 333 -32.26 -7.71 -3.15
C ILE A 333 -32.48 -8.67 -4.32
N SER A 334 -31.40 -9.26 -4.87
CA SER A 334 -31.51 -10.14 -6.03
C SER A 334 -30.30 -11.06 -6.21
N ASP A 335 -30.55 -12.23 -6.81
CA ASP A 335 -29.48 -13.16 -7.24
C ASP A 335 -28.57 -12.53 -8.30
N ASN A 336 -29.10 -11.60 -9.09
CA ASN A 336 -28.34 -10.84 -10.08
C ASN A 336 -27.27 -9.95 -9.42
N ASN A 337 -27.57 -9.31 -8.30
CA ASN A 337 -26.56 -8.57 -7.52
C ASN A 337 -25.47 -9.49 -6.94
N ILE A 338 -25.84 -10.68 -6.46
CA ILE A 338 -24.88 -11.69 -5.99
C ILE A 338 -23.96 -12.11 -7.13
N TYR A 339 -24.52 -12.41 -8.30
CA TYR A 339 -23.78 -12.76 -9.51
C TYR A 339 -22.80 -11.66 -9.91
N ASN A 340 -23.25 -10.40 -9.94
CA ASN A 340 -22.39 -9.26 -10.30
C ASN A 340 -21.21 -9.10 -9.34
N LEU A 341 -21.43 -9.24 -8.03
CA LEU A 341 -20.35 -9.19 -7.03
C LEU A 341 -19.34 -10.32 -7.25
N CYS A 342 -19.79 -11.53 -7.54
CA CYS A 342 -18.91 -12.66 -7.89
C CYS A 342 -18.12 -12.39 -9.17
N VAL A 343 -18.75 -11.84 -10.22
CA VAL A 343 -18.08 -11.48 -11.47
C VAL A 343 -16.99 -10.43 -11.22
N ILE A 344 -17.22 -9.44 -10.36
CA ILE A 344 -16.21 -8.42 -10.05
C ILE A 344 -15.07 -9.01 -9.22
N ARG A 345 -15.38 -9.79 -8.17
CA ARG A 345 -14.41 -10.51 -7.36
C ARG A 345 -13.46 -11.34 -8.24
N ASP A 346 -14.03 -12.07 -9.20
CA ASP A 346 -13.32 -13.05 -10.04
C ASP A 346 -12.53 -12.45 -11.23
N SER A 347 -12.65 -11.15 -11.47
CA SER A 347 -11.93 -10.46 -12.54
C SER A 347 -10.41 -10.45 -12.33
N LEU A 348 -9.62 -10.33 -13.40
CA LEU A 348 -8.16 -10.21 -13.31
C LEU A 348 -7.73 -8.92 -12.61
N PHE A 349 -8.30 -7.79 -13.02
CA PHE A 349 -8.13 -6.46 -12.46
C PHE A 349 -9.30 -5.57 -12.90
N VAL A 350 -9.37 -4.35 -12.37
CA VAL A 350 -10.41 -3.36 -12.69
C VAL A 350 -9.79 -2.22 -13.49
N VAL A 351 -10.44 -1.75 -14.54
CA VAL A 351 -10.06 -0.59 -15.35
C VAL A 351 -11.11 0.49 -15.15
N SER A 352 -10.71 1.71 -14.81
CA SER A 352 -11.61 2.86 -14.65
C SER A 352 -11.27 3.90 -15.71
N LEU A 353 -12.23 4.21 -16.58
CA LEU A 353 -12.11 5.24 -17.61
C LEU A 353 -12.83 6.50 -17.14
N ASP A 354 -12.07 7.60 -17.05
CA ASP A 354 -12.56 8.91 -16.61
C ASP A 354 -12.42 9.94 -17.76
N PRO A 355 -13.34 9.94 -18.74
CA PRO A 355 -13.30 10.86 -19.88
C PRO A 355 -13.60 12.31 -19.52
N ASP A 356 -14.21 12.54 -18.37
CA ASP A 356 -14.64 13.86 -17.92
C ASP A 356 -13.53 14.60 -17.15
N ASP A 357 -12.36 13.97 -16.99
CA ASP A 357 -11.21 14.48 -16.25
C ASP A 357 -9.93 14.48 -17.09
N SER A 358 -9.11 15.51 -16.93
CA SER A 358 -7.81 15.66 -17.61
C SER A 358 -6.75 16.26 -16.68
N PRO A 359 -6.46 15.62 -15.53
CA PRO A 359 -5.60 16.20 -14.52
C PRO A 359 -4.16 16.34 -15.04
N ARG A 360 -3.48 17.40 -14.62
CA ARG A 360 -2.09 17.70 -15.05
C ARG A 360 -1.12 17.84 -13.89
N LEU A 361 -1.62 18.09 -12.68
CA LEU A 361 -0.81 18.32 -11.49
C LEU A 361 -0.79 17.09 -10.59
N ALA A 362 0.33 16.78 -9.93
CA ALA A 362 0.46 15.61 -9.06
C ALA A 362 -0.65 15.51 -8.00
N ASN A 363 -0.95 16.59 -7.27
CA ASN A 363 -2.02 16.60 -6.26
C ASN A 363 -3.39 16.26 -6.86
N GLU A 364 -3.71 16.92 -7.98
CA GLU A 364 -4.97 16.78 -8.69
C GLU A 364 -5.12 15.35 -9.23
N THR A 365 -4.09 14.82 -9.90
CA THR A 365 -4.12 13.45 -10.42
C THR A 365 -4.28 12.43 -9.30
N LEU A 366 -3.55 12.59 -8.19
CA LEU A 366 -3.71 11.71 -7.02
C LEU A 366 -5.11 11.78 -6.41
N TYR A 367 -5.70 12.99 -6.33
CA TYR A 367 -7.09 13.16 -5.90
C TYR A 367 -8.06 12.46 -6.83
N CYS A 368 -7.89 12.62 -8.13
CA CYS A 368 -8.73 11.97 -9.13
C CYS A 368 -8.64 10.44 -9.02
N VAL A 369 -7.43 9.88 -8.97
CA VAL A 369 -7.25 8.42 -8.84
C VAL A 369 -7.83 7.89 -7.52
N GLN A 370 -7.55 8.56 -6.40
CA GLN A 370 -7.86 8.05 -5.06
C GLN A 370 -9.30 8.32 -4.60
N SER A 371 -9.88 9.48 -4.90
CA SER A 371 -11.00 10.03 -4.12
C SER A 371 -12.13 10.65 -4.92
N LYS A 372 -11.83 11.47 -5.94
CA LYS A 372 -12.82 12.31 -6.64
C LYS A 372 -13.98 11.47 -7.20
N ASN A 373 -13.63 10.43 -7.94
CA ASN A 373 -14.59 9.58 -8.64
C ASN A 373 -14.79 8.24 -7.93
N SER A 374 -15.00 8.24 -6.60
CA SER A 374 -15.12 6.99 -5.82
C SER A 374 -16.24 6.06 -6.30
N PHE A 375 -17.25 6.59 -7.00
CA PHE A 375 -18.29 5.79 -7.66
C PHE A 375 -17.79 5.01 -8.88
N ASN A 376 -16.73 5.48 -9.53
CA ASN A 376 -16.04 4.87 -10.65
C ASN A 376 -14.73 4.17 -10.21
N ARG A 377 -14.70 3.63 -8.98
CA ARG A 377 -13.57 2.86 -8.42
C ARG A 377 -14.08 1.58 -7.76
N TRP A 378 -13.19 0.60 -7.65
CA TRP A 378 -13.43 -0.63 -6.88
C TRP A 378 -12.26 -0.89 -5.93
N TYR A 379 -12.33 -0.33 -4.71
CA TYR A 379 -11.20 -0.34 -3.78
C TYR A 379 -10.85 -1.75 -3.25
N ASP A 380 -11.78 -2.69 -3.33
CA ASP A 380 -11.55 -4.07 -2.86
C ASP A 380 -10.60 -4.85 -3.79
N LYS A 381 -10.33 -4.37 -5.02
CA LYS A 381 -9.43 -5.07 -5.96
C LYS A 381 -7.96 -4.83 -5.61
N SER A 382 -7.11 -5.84 -5.80
CA SER A 382 -5.66 -5.72 -5.61
C SER A 382 -5.05 -4.61 -6.48
N VAL A 383 -5.38 -4.62 -7.77
CA VAL A 383 -4.91 -3.66 -8.77
C VAL A 383 -6.10 -3.12 -9.55
N SER A 384 -6.21 -1.80 -9.60
CA SER A 384 -7.12 -1.09 -10.50
C SER A 384 -6.38 -0.06 -11.33
N LEU A 385 -6.47 -0.16 -12.65
CA LEU A 385 -5.98 0.82 -13.61
C LEU A 385 -6.98 1.98 -13.72
N VAL A 386 -6.50 3.22 -13.73
CA VAL A 386 -7.29 4.43 -13.97
C VAL A 386 -6.67 5.18 -15.15
N VAL A 387 -7.48 5.55 -16.14
CA VAL A 387 -7.03 6.30 -17.33
C VAL A 387 -7.95 7.49 -17.56
N PHE A 388 -7.35 8.67 -17.75
CA PHE A 388 -8.03 9.95 -17.95
C PHE A 388 -8.09 10.33 -19.45
N GLN A 389 -8.91 11.32 -19.80
CA GLN A 389 -9.14 11.74 -21.18
C GLN A 389 -7.85 12.17 -21.91
N ASN A 390 -6.94 12.83 -21.21
CA ASN A 390 -5.64 13.25 -21.74
C ASN A 390 -4.61 12.11 -21.82
N GLY A 391 -5.01 10.88 -21.57
CA GLY A 391 -4.13 9.72 -21.49
C GLY A 391 -3.26 9.70 -20.24
N VAL A 392 -3.41 10.59 -19.24
CA VAL A 392 -2.73 10.37 -17.94
C VAL A 392 -3.28 9.10 -17.31
N ALA A 393 -2.42 8.28 -16.72
CA ALA A 393 -2.80 6.98 -16.16
C ALA A 393 -2.17 6.74 -14.79
N GLY A 394 -2.83 5.91 -13.99
CA GLY A 394 -2.37 5.53 -12.67
C GLY A 394 -2.95 4.20 -12.20
N PHE A 395 -2.34 3.62 -11.16
CA PHE A 395 -2.90 2.49 -10.44
C PHE A 395 -3.45 2.92 -9.09
N LEU A 396 -4.64 2.44 -8.76
CA LEU A 396 -5.15 2.36 -7.41
C LEU A 396 -4.90 0.93 -6.90
N MET A 397 -4.03 0.79 -5.90
CA MET A 397 -3.61 -0.52 -5.39
C MET A 397 -4.00 -0.70 -3.93
N ASN A 398 -4.56 -1.87 -3.62
CA ASN A 398 -4.95 -2.20 -2.26
C ASN A 398 -3.77 -2.86 -1.51
N TYR A 399 -3.24 -2.16 -0.51
CA TYR A 399 -2.15 -2.65 0.31
C TYR A 399 -2.52 -3.94 1.07
N PHE A 400 -3.74 -4.02 1.60
CA PHE A 400 -4.24 -5.21 2.30
C PHE A 400 -4.60 -6.36 1.38
N ALA A 401 -4.65 -6.16 0.06
CA ALA A 401 -4.72 -7.30 -0.86
C ALA A 401 -3.37 -8.03 -0.98
N GLY A 402 -2.28 -7.51 -0.39
CA GLY A 402 -0.93 -8.09 -0.50
C GLY A 402 -0.01 -7.35 -1.46
N VAL A 403 -0.44 -6.20 -1.99
CA VAL A 403 0.37 -5.40 -2.91
C VAL A 403 1.27 -4.45 -2.11
N THR A 404 2.41 -4.99 -1.63
CA THR A 404 3.41 -4.19 -0.91
C THR A 404 4.14 -3.21 -1.82
N GLY A 405 4.74 -2.15 -1.26
CA GLY A 405 5.34 -1.07 -2.06
C GLY A 405 6.48 -1.50 -2.99
N THR A 406 7.26 -2.52 -2.63
CA THR A 406 8.34 -3.05 -3.50
C THR A 406 7.78 -3.90 -4.64
N VAL A 407 6.76 -4.71 -4.36
CA VAL A 407 6.05 -5.51 -5.37
C VAL A 407 5.33 -4.62 -6.37
N ALA A 408 4.64 -3.58 -5.89
CA ALA A 408 4.02 -2.58 -6.77
C ALA A 408 5.04 -1.85 -7.64
N SER A 409 6.20 -1.49 -7.08
CA SER A 409 7.25 -0.81 -7.84
C SER A 409 7.77 -1.70 -8.98
N ALA A 410 8.07 -2.97 -8.70
CA ALA A 410 8.52 -3.93 -9.70
C ALA A 410 7.43 -4.24 -10.75
N PHE A 411 6.18 -4.36 -10.31
CA PHE A 411 5.03 -4.53 -11.21
C PHE A 411 4.89 -3.35 -12.17
N VAL A 412 4.98 -2.11 -11.67
CA VAL A 412 4.85 -0.91 -12.50
C VAL A 412 6.00 -0.79 -13.50
N GLU A 413 7.24 -1.05 -13.07
CA GLU A 413 8.39 -1.10 -13.98
C GLU A 413 8.16 -2.11 -15.10
N LYS A 414 7.68 -3.31 -14.75
CA LYS A 414 7.42 -4.36 -15.75
C LYS A 414 6.27 -4.02 -16.69
N VAL A 415 5.19 -3.41 -16.19
CA VAL A 415 4.07 -2.96 -17.02
C VAL A 415 4.54 -1.89 -18.01
N LEU A 416 5.33 -0.89 -17.59
CA LEU A 416 5.79 0.14 -18.53
C LEU A 416 6.83 -0.39 -19.54
N GLU A 417 7.69 -1.33 -19.13
CA GLU A 417 8.57 -2.06 -20.07
C GLU A 417 7.74 -2.77 -21.15
N LYS A 418 6.65 -3.44 -20.75
CA LYS A 418 5.74 -4.12 -21.69
C LYS A 418 4.93 -3.15 -22.54
N GLU A 419 4.45 -2.04 -21.97
CA GLU A 419 3.76 -0.99 -22.71
C GLU A 419 4.65 -0.43 -23.83
N GLU A 420 5.93 -0.18 -23.54
CA GLU A 420 6.89 0.32 -24.54
C GLU A 420 7.12 -0.70 -25.66
N GLN A 421 7.24 -1.99 -25.34
CA GLN A 421 7.36 -3.07 -26.33
C GLN A 421 6.14 -3.13 -27.26
N ILE A 422 4.93 -3.09 -26.69
CA ILE A 422 3.67 -3.10 -27.45
C ILE A 422 3.54 -1.85 -28.32
N LEU A 423 3.91 -0.67 -27.81
CA LEU A 423 3.84 0.56 -28.59
C LEU A 423 4.76 0.52 -29.81
N ARG A 424 5.97 -0.04 -29.68
CA ARG A 424 6.89 -0.23 -30.80
C ARG A 424 6.31 -1.17 -31.85
N SER A 425 5.77 -2.32 -31.43
CA SER A 425 5.18 -3.28 -32.37
C SER A 425 3.95 -2.72 -33.10
N VAL A 426 3.08 -1.99 -32.39
CA VAL A 426 1.91 -1.35 -33.00
C VAL A 426 2.32 -0.27 -34.00
N LEU A 427 3.41 0.47 -33.75
CA LEU A 427 3.94 1.44 -34.71
C LEU A 427 4.52 0.76 -35.95
N GLU A 428 5.24 -0.35 -35.78
CA GLU A 428 5.84 -1.14 -36.86
C GLU A 428 4.76 -1.84 -37.73
N GLU A 429 3.77 -2.50 -37.12
CA GLU A 429 2.69 -3.21 -37.83
C GLU A 429 1.79 -2.25 -38.63
N ASN A 430 1.57 -1.02 -38.14
CA ASN A 430 0.84 0.03 -38.87
C ASN A 430 1.62 0.56 -40.09
N ILE A 431 2.93 0.34 -40.16
CA ILE A 431 3.77 0.69 -41.33
C ILE A 431 3.69 -0.40 -42.40
N GLU A 432 3.40 -1.66 -42.03
CA GLU A 432 3.47 -2.79 -42.96
C GLU A 432 2.12 -3.42 -43.35
N THR A 433 1.01 -3.17 -42.66
CA THR A 433 -0.27 -3.83 -43.02
C THR A 433 -1.51 -2.98 -42.74
N HIS A 434 -2.25 -2.61 -43.80
CA HIS A 434 -3.64 -2.13 -43.71
C HIS A 434 -4.67 -3.19 -44.11
N ASP A 435 -4.27 -4.41 -44.47
CA ASP A 435 -5.20 -5.45 -44.88
C ASP A 435 -4.71 -6.81 -44.37
N GLN A 436 -5.64 -7.59 -43.79
CA GLN A 436 -5.57 -9.06 -43.55
C GLN A 436 -5.28 -9.61 -42.14
N ILE A 437 -5.52 -8.89 -41.04
CA ILE A 437 -5.69 -9.59 -39.74
C ILE A 437 -7.13 -10.12 -39.66
N GLN A 438 -7.31 -11.44 -39.81
CA GLN A 438 -8.58 -12.10 -39.47
C GLN A 438 -8.84 -12.00 -37.96
N LEU A 439 -9.48 -10.92 -37.53
CA LEU A 439 -9.85 -10.70 -36.14
C LEU A 439 -10.88 -11.76 -35.70
N ARG A 440 -10.52 -12.61 -34.72
CA ARG A 440 -11.52 -13.43 -34.03
C ARG A 440 -12.30 -12.53 -33.08
N GLU A 441 -13.59 -12.36 -33.30
CA GLU A 441 -14.37 -11.40 -32.49
C GLU A 441 -14.47 -11.87 -31.03
N LEU A 442 -13.97 -11.03 -30.12
CA LEU A 442 -14.21 -11.15 -28.68
C LEU A 442 -15.70 -10.94 -28.37
N LYS A 443 -16.22 -11.74 -27.44
CA LYS A 443 -17.59 -11.57 -26.93
C LYS A 443 -17.79 -10.13 -26.46
N SER A 444 -18.83 -9.48 -26.97
CA SER A 444 -19.14 -8.08 -26.65
C SER A 444 -19.23 -7.83 -25.13
N PRO A 445 -18.87 -6.63 -24.66
CA PRO A 445 -18.88 -6.30 -23.24
C PRO A 445 -20.28 -6.45 -22.66
N ARG A 446 -20.39 -7.10 -21.49
CA ARG A 446 -21.67 -7.24 -20.78
C ARG A 446 -21.74 -6.21 -19.68
N MET A 447 -22.71 -5.29 -19.74
CA MET A 447 -22.99 -4.40 -18.62
C MET A 447 -23.57 -5.18 -17.44
N LEU A 448 -23.08 -4.87 -16.25
CA LEU A 448 -23.63 -5.37 -14.99
C LEU A 448 -24.75 -4.43 -14.54
N LEU A 449 -25.99 -4.90 -14.65
CA LEU A 449 -27.19 -4.19 -14.20
C LEU A 449 -27.42 -4.50 -12.72
N TRP A 450 -27.68 -3.49 -11.91
CA TRP A 450 -27.86 -3.62 -10.48
C TRP A 450 -29.31 -3.36 -10.09
N ASP A 451 -29.82 -4.22 -9.22
CA ASP A 451 -31.15 -4.09 -8.67
C ASP A 451 -31.08 -3.27 -7.38
N ASP A 452 -31.97 -2.30 -7.25
CA ASP A 452 -32.21 -1.55 -6.02
C ASP A 452 -33.57 -1.98 -5.45
N THR A 453 -33.78 -1.64 -4.18
CA THR A 453 -35.10 -1.63 -3.55
C THR A 453 -36.11 -0.78 -4.34
N ALA A 454 -37.40 -1.12 -4.25
CA ALA A 454 -38.47 -0.40 -4.97
C ALA A 454 -38.52 1.09 -4.61
N ASP A 455 -38.15 1.45 -3.38
CA ASP A 455 -38.07 2.83 -2.95
C ASP A 455 -36.75 3.52 -3.37
N GLY A 456 -35.74 2.82 -3.89
CA GLY A 456 -34.47 3.42 -4.32
C GLY A 456 -33.52 3.77 -3.17
N HIS A 457 -33.52 2.95 -2.11
CA HIS A 457 -32.68 3.11 -0.93
C HIS A 457 -31.20 3.30 -1.27
N TYR A 458 -30.61 2.40 -2.06
CA TYR A 458 -29.18 2.42 -2.34
C TYR A 458 -28.78 3.64 -3.16
N ARG A 459 -29.59 4.00 -4.16
CA ARG A 459 -29.37 5.22 -4.94
C ARG A 459 -29.31 6.46 -4.05
N ARG A 460 -30.33 6.69 -3.21
CA ARG A 460 -30.36 7.86 -2.30
C ARG A 460 -29.18 7.87 -1.34
N ARG A 461 -28.81 6.70 -0.80
CA ARG A 461 -27.73 6.56 0.16
C ARG A 461 -26.37 6.85 -0.47
N ILE A 462 -26.12 6.32 -1.67
CA ILE A 462 -24.91 6.59 -2.43
C ILE A 462 -24.85 8.05 -2.85
N ASP A 463 -25.94 8.63 -3.35
CA ASP A 463 -25.99 10.05 -3.72
C ASP A 463 -25.69 10.95 -2.50
N LYS A 464 -26.24 10.61 -1.33
CA LYS A 464 -25.92 11.30 -0.07
C LYS A 464 -24.44 11.16 0.28
N TYR A 465 -23.87 9.97 0.16
CA TYR A 465 -22.46 9.73 0.40
C TYR A 465 -21.57 10.57 -0.53
N LEU A 466 -21.85 10.55 -1.83
CA LEU A 466 -21.08 11.28 -2.84
C LEU A 466 -21.15 12.80 -2.60
N ARG A 467 -22.34 13.36 -2.37
CA ARG A 467 -22.51 14.79 -2.03
C ARG A 467 -21.75 15.20 -0.77
N THR A 468 -21.67 14.32 0.23
CA THR A 468 -20.95 14.59 1.49
C THR A 468 -19.42 14.50 1.30
N ARG A 469 -18.96 13.78 0.27
CA ARG A 469 -17.55 13.49 0.02
C ARG A 469 -16.91 14.38 -1.05
N GLU A 470 -17.71 15.15 -1.77
CA GLU A 470 -17.31 16.08 -2.82
C GLU A 470 -16.35 17.16 -2.25
N GLY A 471 -15.05 16.85 -2.24
CA GLY A 471 -13.98 17.73 -1.74
C GLY A 471 -13.33 17.35 -0.40
N THR A 472 -13.73 16.25 0.26
CA THR A 472 -13.16 15.85 1.57
C THR A 472 -12.27 14.61 1.52
N GLY A 473 -12.08 14.04 0.33
CA GLY A 473 -11.22 12.87 0.15
C GLY A 473 -9.73 13.19 0.25
N PRO A 474 -8.88 12.17 0.49
CA PRO A 474 -7.43 12.33 0.43
C PRO A 474 -6.98 13.03 -0.88
N PHE A 475 -6.08 14.02 -0.76
CA PHE A 475 -5.53 14.88 -1.83
C PHE A 475 -6.45 15.97 -2.40
N ALA A 476 -7.61 16.24 -1.81
CA ALA A 476 -8.57 17.21 -2.33
C ALA A 476 -7.95 18.58 -2.71
N PRO A 477 -8.46 19.27 -3.76
CA PRO A 477 -7.88 20.51 -4.27
C PRO A 477 -7.75 21.64 -3.25
N LEU A 478 -8.69 21.71 -2.29
CA LEU A 478 -8.68 22.70 -1.19
C LEU A 478 -7.55 22.47 -0.18
N VAL A 479 -6.90 21.30 -0.21
CA VAL A 479 -5.76 20.93 0.64
C VAL A 479 -4.61 20.49 -0.27
N PRO A 480 -3.93 21.42 -0.97
CA PRO A 480 -2.76 21.07 -1.78
C PRO A 480 -1.76 20.36 -0.87
N SER A 481 -1.42 19.13 -1.21
CA SER A 481 -0.68 18.19 -0.35
C SER A 481 0.67 17.79 -0.96
N THR A 482 1.07 18.46 -2.04
CA THR A 482 2.25 18.12 -2.87
C THR A 482 3.08 19.37 -3.15
N PHE A 483 4.41 19.31 -2.97
CA PHE A 483 5.28 20.44 -3.25
C PHE A 483 6.71 20.03 -3.62
N ASN A 484 7.26 20.60 -4.70
CA ASN A 484 8.69 20.46 -4.95
C ASN A 484 9.49 21.36 -3.98
N LEU A 485 10.53 20.83 -3.33
CA LEU A 485 11.41 21.61 -2.46
C LEU A 485 12.31 22.57 -3.23
N ARG A 486 12.70 22.23 -4.47
CA ARG A 486 13.63 23.01 -5.30
C ARG A 486 14.85 23.53 -4.53
N SER A 487 15.39 22.71 -3.61
CA SER A 487 16.48 23.13 -2.71
C SER A 487 17.86 23.09 -3.37
N GLY A 488 17.96 22.63 -4.64
CA GLY A 488 19.24 22.38 -5.33
C GLY A 488 19.98 21.13 -4.82
N ILE A 489 19.44 20.44 -3.81
CA ILE A 489 19.97 19.20 -3.28
C ILE A 489 19.27 18.05 -4.00
N SER A 490 20.02 17.23 -4.75
CA SER A 490 19.50 16.03 -5.42
C SER A 490 19.96 14.75 -4.72
N ARG A 491 19.28 13.63 -4.99
CA ARG A 491 19.74 12.30 -4.55
C ARG A 491 21.18 12.05 -5.00
N ARG A 492 21.51 12.42 -6.23
CA ARG A 492 22.85 12.28 -6.81
C ARG A 492 23.87 13.12 -6.04
N SER A 493 23.55 14.35 -5.69
CA SER A 493 24.42 15.23 -4.88
C SER A 493 24.67 14.66 -3.48
N LEU A 494 23.62 14.15 -2.81
CA LEU A 494 23.75 13.51 -1.49
C LEU A 494 24.62 12.25 -1.53
N ILE A 495 24.48 11.42 -2.57
CA ILE A 495 25.33 10.24 -2.80
C ILE A 495 26.79 10.66 -3.01
N LYS A 496 27.06 11.69 -3.82
CA LYS A 496 28.42 12.23 -4.02
C LYS A 496 29.05 12.72 -2.71
N LEU A 497 28.23 13.34 -1.85
CA LEU A 497 28.63 13.78 -0.50
C LEU A 497 28.75 12.63 0.52
N ARG A 498 28.53 11.37 0.10
CA ARG A 498 28.56 10.17 0.94
C ARG A 498 27.60 10.22 2.13
N VAL A 499 26.48 10.91 2.00
CA VAL A 499 25.41 10.96 3.01
C VAL A 499 24.17 10.21 2.53
N SER A 500 23.41 9.65 3.48
CA SER A 500 22.18 8.91 3.14
C SER A 500 21.10 9.88 2.65
N PRO A 501 20.54 9.71 1.43
CA PRO A 501 19.43 10.55 0.99
C PRO A 501 18.20 10.41 1.89
N ALA A 502 17.84 9.18 2.26
CA ALA A 502 16.73 8.89 3.17
C ALA A 502 16.98 9.39 4.60
N GLY A 503 18.22 9.27 5.08
CA GLY A 503 18.59 9.78 6.40
C GLY A 503 18.51 11.30 6.46
N THR A 504 19.05 11.98 5.46
CA THR A 504 19.00 13.45 5.33
C THR A 504 17.56 13.95 5.29
N PHE A 505 16.69 13.27 4.52
CA PHE A 505 15.27 13.60 4.48
C PHE A 505 14.59 13.45 5.84
N ASN A 506 14.79 12.33 6.54
CA ASN A 506 14.21 12.13 7.87
C ASN A 506 14.70 13.18 8.87
N THR A 507 15.96 13.60 8.78
CA THR A 507 16.49 14.69 9.61
C THR A 507 15.78 16.00 9.34
N ALA A 508 15.64 16.40 8.08
CA ALA A 508 14.96 17.65 7.73
C ALA A 508 13.46 17.60 8.11
N LEU A 509 12.80 16.47 7.89
CA LEU A 509 11.41 16.25 8.29
C LEU A 509 11.22 16.42 9.80
N GLN A 510 12.06 15.77 10.61
CA GLN A 510 11.96 15.86 12.07
C GLN A 510 12.29 17.25 12.60
N LEU A 511 13.23 17.97 11.97
CA LEU A 511 13.53 19.37 12.30
C LEU A 511 12.33 20.28 12.00
N ALA A 512 11.73 20.16 10.82
CA ALA A 512 10.53 20.93 10.46
C ALA A 512 9.37 20.65 11.42
N LEU A 513 9.14 19.38 11.76
CA LEU A 513 8.11 18.98 12.72
C LEU A 513 8.35 19.54 14.12
N LEU A 514 9.60 19.53 14.59
CA LEU A 514 9.98 20.13 15.87
C LEU A 514 9.67 21.63 15.88
N ARG A 515 10.09 22.37 14.84
CA ARG A 515 9.88 23.82 14.73
C ARG A 515 8.40 24.19 14.63
N MET A 516 7.61 23.35 13.97
CA MET A 516 6.17 23.57 13.89
C MET A 516 5.45 23.30 15.19
N SER A 517 5.68 22.13 15.79
CA SER A 517 4.91 21.66 16.95
C SER A 517 5.49 22.11 18.29
N GLY A 518 6.71 22.66 18.32
CA GLY A 518 7.43 23.03 19.54
C GLY A 518 7.93 21.82 20.36
N ARG A 519 7.73 20.59 19.86
CA ARG A 519 8.14 19.35 20.53
C ARG A 519 8.64 18.32 19.53
N SER A 520 9.43 17.36 19.99
CA SER A 520 9.83 16.24 19.13
C SER A 520 8.61 15.40 18.76
N MET A 521 8.47 15.07 17.48
CA MET A 521 7.40 14.25 16.92
C MET A 521 7.97 12.92 16.49
N GLU A 522 7.21 11.84 16.69
CA GLU A 522 7.68 10.49 16.40
C GLU A 522 7.44 10.07 14.95
N VAL A 523 8.48 10.07 14.15
CA VAL A 523 8.40 9.64 12.75
C VAL A 523 8.70 8.14 12.63
N PHE A 524 7.85 7.40 11.92
CA PHE A 524 8.06 5.98 11.60
C PHE A 524 8.38 5.79 10.12
N GLU A 525 9.37 4.98 9.78
CA GLU A 525 9.69 4.60 8.41
C GLU A 525 9.32 3.14 8.11
N ILE A 526 8.82 2.89 6.90
CA ILE A 526 8.54 1.52 6.43
C ILE A 526 9.83 0.85 5.94
N VAL A 527 10.18 -0.29 6.53
CA VAL A 527 11.38 -1.09 6.18
C VAL A 527 10.98 -2.38 5.50
N ASN A 528 11.53 -2.70 4.32
CA ASN A 528 11.28 -3.98 3.67
C ASN A 528 11.96 -5.14 4.42
N LEU A 529 11.21 -6.21 4.70
CA LEU A 529 11.68 -7.44 5.35
C LEU A 529 11.54 -8.69 4.47
N ARG A 530 11.21 -8.55 3.18
CA ARG A 530 11.03 -9.69 2.26
C ARG A 530 12.24 -10.63 2.15
N HIS A 531 13.44 -10.22 2.55
CA HIS A 531 14.59 -11.14 2.61
C HIS A 531 14.49 -12.19 3.73
N TYR A 532 13.47 -12.11 4.59
CA TYR A 532 13.06 -13.17 5.50
C TYR A 532 11.85 -13.93 4.97
N ARG A 533 11.75 -15.21 5.34
CA ARG A 533 10.59 -16.04 5.04
C ARG A 533 9.33 -15.40 5.60
N TYR A 534 8.26 -15.41 4.81
CA TYR A 534 7.00 -14.71 5.10
C TYR A 534 7.12 -13.19 5.19
N GLY A 535 8.31 -12.59 5.13
CA GLY A 535 8.52 -11.18 5.42
C GLY A 535 7.80 -10.24 4.46
N GLY A 536 7.14 -9.22 5.00
CA GLY A 536 6.53 -8.09 4.31
C GLY A 536 7.28 -6.81 4.61
N THR A 537 6.71 -5.96 5.45
CA THR A 537 7.29 -4.65 5.81
C THR A 537 7.29 -4.41 7.32
N ALA A 538 8.37 -3.88 7.90
CA ALA A 538 8.47 -3.40 9.28
C ALA A 538 8.23 -1.88 9.42
N TRP A 539 7.94 -1.43 10.65
CA TRP A 539 7.93 -0.02 11.01
C TRP A 539 9.14 0.23 11.89
N MET A 540 9.96 1.19 11.51
CA MET A 540 11.14 1.61 12.25
C MET A 540 10.92 3.02 12.76
N GLU A 541 11.12 3.23 14.05
CA GLU A 541 11.16 4.59 14.59
C GLU A 541 12.45 5.29 14.12
N THR A 542 12.33 6.48 13.53
CA THR A 542 13.49 7.24 13.02
C THR A 542 14.01 8.27 14.03
N ASN A 543 13.31 8.44 15.15
CA ASN A 543 13.63 9.41 16.19
C ASN A 543 14.58 8.83 17.26
N ASN A 544 15.87 8.68 16.94
CA ASN A 544 16.87 8.23 17.90
C ASN A 544 17.54 9.39 18.66
N ALA A 545 18.34 9.07 19.70
CA ALA A 545 19.03 10.08 20.51
C ALA A 545 19.89 11.04 19.68
N THR A 546 20.66 10.53 18.71
CA THR A 546 21.50 11.35 17.83
C THR A 546 20.68 12.27 16.94
N MET A 547 19.50 11.82 16.49
CA MET A 547 18.56 12.63 15.74
C MET A 547 18.00 13.77 16.60
N ARG A 548 17.54 13.47 17.83
CA ARG A 548 17.02 14.46 18.79
C ARG A 548 18.06 15.52 19.13
N GLU A 549 19.31 15.11 19.36
CA GLU A 549 20.41 16.01 19.66
C GLU A 549 20.68 16.97 18.49
N PHE A 550 20.70 16.47 17.26
CA PHE A 550 20.84 17.31 16.07
C PHE A 550 19.66 18.27 15.91
N ILE A 551 18.41 17.78 15.86
CA ILE A 551 17.24 18.64 15.56
C ILE A 551 17.04 19.71 16.64
N THR A 552 17.33 19.40 17.91
CA THR A 552 17.23 20.37 19.01
C THR A 552 18.30 21.46 18.88
N SER A 553 19.55 21.06 18.57
CA SER A 553 20.65 22.00 18.38
C SER A 553 20.46 22.87 17.13
N ALA A 554 19.99 22.26 16.04
CA ALA A 554 19.68 22.96 14.80
C ALA A 554 18.51 23.93 14.98
N SER A 555 17.43 23.53 15.67
CA SER A 555 16.29 24.41 15.93
C SER A 555 16.70 25.66 16.72
N ARG A 556 17.54 25.51 17.76
CA ARG A 556 18.05 26.64 18.55
C ARG A 556 18.88 27.60 17.69
N SER A 557 19.83 27.06 16.92
CA SER A 557 20.67 27.86 16.02
C SER A 557 19.87 28.62 14.96
N MET A 558 18.70 28.10 14.55
CA MET A 558 17.81 28.79 13.61
C MET A 558 16.95 29.88 14.26
N ASP A 559 16.75 29.85 15.58
CA ASP A 559 15.92 30.83 16.31
C ASP A 559 16.71 32.11 16.67
N ASP A 560 18.04 32.06 16.67
CA ASP A 560 18.96 33.20 16.95
C ASP A 560 19.04 34.26 15.81
N LYS A 561 18.13 34.14 14.83
CA LYS A 561 17.59 35.06 13.79
C LYS A 561 18.31 36.30 13.21
N GLU A 562 19.51 36.72 13.57
CA GLU A 562 20.16 37.86 12.89
C GLU A 562 21.29 37.50 11.92
N THR A 563 21.73 36.25 11.87
CA THR A 563 22.72 35.81 10.88
C THR A 563 22.45 34.37 10.44
N MET A 564 22.57 34.11 9.13
CA MET A 564 22.90 32.77 8.61
C MET A 564 23.93 32.13 9.56
N PRO A 565 23.77 30.85 9.98
CA PRO A 565 24.64 30.29 11.00
C PRO A 565 26.09 30.52 10.61
N GLY A 566 26.83 31.23 11.47
CA GLY A 566 28.18 31.66 11.19
C GLY A 566 29.08 30.46 10.87
N GLY A 567 30.27 30.70 10.31
CA GLY A 567 31.20 29.60 9.99
C GLY A 567 31.48 28.66 11.16
N ASN A 568 31.42 29.15 12.40
CA ASN A 568 31.62 28.36 13.62
C ASN A 568 30.39 27.53 14.03
N GLU A 569 29.16 28.04 13.88
CA GLU A 569 27.95 27.27 14.18
C GLU A 569 27.71 26.14 13.17
N LYS A 570 27.93 26.42 11.88
CA LYS A 570 27.92 25.38 10.83
C LYS A 570 28.95 24.29 11.09
N ARG A 571 30.12 24.65 11.64
CA ARG A 571 31.16 23.68 12.05
C ARG A 571 30.68 22.80 13.21
N ASN A 572 29.89 23.34 14.14
CA ASN A 572 29.37 22.59 15.30
C ASN A 572 28.18 21.69 14.96
N LEU A 573 27.29 22.09 14.04
CA LEU A 573 26.13 21.28 13.63
C LEU A 573 26.49 20.12 12.69
N LYS A 574 27.52 20.29 11.87
CA LYS A 574 27.97 19.27 10.90
C LYS A 574 28.27 17.88 11.52
N PRO A 575 29.03 17.75 12.63
CA PRO A 575 29.25 16.45 13.27
C PRO A 575 27.94 15.85 13.82
N LEU A 576 27.06 16.66 14.39
CA LEU A 576 25.75 16.21 14.88
C LEU A 576 24.86 15.70 13.76
N LEU A 577 24.82 16.39 12.61
CA LEU A 577 24.09 15.95 11.42
C LEU A 577 24.60 14.59 10.93
N LYS A 578 25.93 14.43 10.84
CA LYS A 578 26.54 13.16 10.46
C LYS A 578 26.19 12.04 11.44
N ALA A 579 26.22 12.32 12.74
CA ALA A 579 25.85 11.37 13.78
C ALA A 579 24.36 10.97 13.67
N ALA A 580 23.46 11.94 13.45
CA ALA A 580 22.04 11.69 13.25
C ALA A 580 21.77 10.80 12.03
N ILE A 581 22.38 11.12 10.89
CA ILE A 581 22.26 10.32 9.66
C ILE A 581 22.85 8.93 9.86
N GLN A 582 23.97 8.80 10.56
CA GLN A 582 24.60 7.51 10.83
C GLN A 582 23.73 6.67 11.77
N GLY A 583 23.25 7.23 12.89
CA GLY A 583 22.35 6.53 13.81
C GLY A 583 21.08 6.05 13.11
N TYR A 584 20.47 6.87 12.25
CA TYR A 584 19.36 6.45 11.41
C TYR A 584 19.71 5.23 10.53
N ARG A 585 20.89 5.23 9.89
CA ARG A 585 21.34 4.11 9.06
C ARG A 585 21.58 2.85 9.89
N ASP A 586 22.13 3.00 11.09
CA ASP A 586 22.40 1.89 11.99
C ASP A 586 21.10 1.23 12.44
N ASP A 587 20.08 2.01 12.82
CA ASP A 587 18.77 1.49 13.18
C ASP A 587 18.05 0.84 11.97
N LEU A 588 18.20 1.40 10.76
CA LEU A 588 17.69 0.79 9.52
C LEU A 588 18.33 -0.57 9.25
N MET A 589 19.65 -0.65 9.44
CA MET A 589 20.38 -1.90 9.26
C MET A 589 20.03 -2.92 10.33
N ALA A 590 19.88 -2.51 11.59
CA ALA A 590 19.44 -3.37 12.69
C ALA A 590 18.06 -3.99 12.38
N ASN A 591 17.08 -3.17 11.97
CA ASN A 591 15.75 -3.65 11.56
C ASN A 591 15.85 -4.67 10.40
N LYS A 592 16.67 -4.39 9.39
CA LYS A 592 16.91 -5.34 8.29
C LYS A 592 17.65 -6.60 8.71
N CYS A 593 18.35 -6.60 9.84
CA CYS A 593 19.00 -7.76 10.42
C CYS A 593 18.14 -8.51 11.45
N GLY A 594 16.88 -8.09 11.65
CA GLY A 594 15.91 -8.78 12.52
C GLY A 594 15.67 -8.08 13.86
N ASP A 595 16.36 -6.97 14.16
CA ASP A 595 16.12 -6.16 15.36
C ASP A 595 14.91 -5.23 15.18
N VAL A 596 13.75 -5.84 14.94
CA VAL A 596 12.52 -5.11 14.68
C VAL A 596 11.82 -4.76 16.00
N TYR A 597 12.33 -3.72 16.68
CA TYR A 597 12.04 -3.42 18.09
C TYR A 597 10.56 -3.24 18.43
N LEU A 598 9.81 -2.54 17.58
CA LEU A 598 8.37 -2.38 17.80
C LEU A 598 7.71 -3.76 17.79
N TRP A 599 7.94 -4.57 16.78
CA TRP A 599 7.35 -5.91 16.69
C TRP A 599 7.80 -6.85 17.81
N HIS A 600 9.04 -6.69 18.26
CA HIS A 600 9.53 -7.38 19.43
C HIS A 600 8.69 -7.05 20.67
N LEU A 601 8.44 -5.76 20.95
CA LEU A 601 7.56 -5.33 22.04
C LEU A 601 6.14 -5.88 21.89
N ASP A 602 5.56 -5.82 20.69
CA ASP A 602 4.20 -6.35 20.47
C ASP A 602 4.13 -7.86 20.65
N ALA A 603 5.17 -8.60 20.24
CA ALA A 603 5.27 -10.02 20.51
C ALA A 603 5.30 -10.32 22.02
N LEU A 604 6.06 -9.54 22.79
CA LEU A 604 6.11 -9.66 24.25
C LEU A 604 4.76 -9.33 24.90
N TYR A 605 4.08 -8.27 24.43
CA TYR A 605 2.74 -7.91 24.91
C TYR A 605 1.74 -9.04 24.64
N ARG A 606 1.80 -9.72 23.49
CA ARG A 606 0.95 -10.88 23.22
C ARG A 606 1.21 -12.03 24.19
N VAL A 607 2.46 -12.34 24.46
CA VAL A 607 2.85 -13.42 25.40
C VAL A 607 2.43 -13.09 26.84
N LEU A 608 2.30 -11.79 27.17
CA LEU A 608 1.79 -11.32 28.46
C LEU A 608 0.25 -11.18 28.51
N GLY A 609 -0.44 -11.26 27.36
CA GLY A 609 -1.87 -10.99 27.27
C GLY A 609 -2.24 -9.51 27.42
N LEU A 610 -1.32 -8.60 27.08
CA LEU A 610 -1.50 -7.15 27.13
C LEU A 610 -2.00 -6.59 25.78
N LYS A 611 -2.49 -5.35 25.82
CA LYS A 611 -2.90 -4.62 24.62
C LYS A 611 -1.68 -4.31 23.75
N THR A 612 -1.70 -4.82 22.53
CA THR A 612 -0.74 -4.55 21.46
C THR A 612 -1.05 -3.26 20.73
N ARG A 613 -0.10 -2.77 19.94
CA ARG A 613 -0.35 -1.71 18.93
C ARG A 613 -1.11 -2.22 17.70
N LEU A 614 -1.15 -3.54 17.53
CA LEU A 614 -2.01 -4.18 16.53
C LEU A 614 -3.45 -4.25 17.01
N PRO A 615 -4.40 -4.14 16.07
CA PRO A 615 -5.76 -4.59 16.27
C PRO A 615 -5.80 -5.99 16.83
N ARG A 616 -6.39 -6.15 18.01
CA ARG A 616 -6.77 -7.47 18.50
C ARG A 616 -8.06 -7.35 19.27
N LYS A 617 -8.90 -8.36 19.10
CA LYS A 617 -9.95 -8.74 20.06
C LYS A 617 -9.40 -8.60 21.48
N ALA A 618 -10.04 -7.75 22.29
CA ALA A 618 -9.72 -7.62 23.71
C ALA A 618 -9.70 -9.02 24.35
N SER A 619 -8.73 -9.28 25.23
CA SER A 619 -8.75 -10.49 26.05
C SER A 619 -10.05 -10.51 26.85
N PRO A 620 -10.78 -11.66 26.91
CA PRO A 620 -12.13 -11.67 27.49
C PRO A 620 -12.14 -11.34 28.99
N GLU A 621 -11.05 -11.63 29.72
CA GLU A 621 -10.87 -11.22 31.11
C GLU A 621 -9.38 -10.95 31.37
N LYS A 622 -9.08 -9.83 32.04
CA LYS A 622 -7.70 -9.50 32.47
C LYS A 622 -7.54 -9.88 33.93
N SER A 623 -6.52 -10.66 34.25
CA SER A 623 -6.12 -10.88 35.65
C SER A 623 -5.68 -9.57 36.31
N LEU A 624 -5.74 -9.46 37.63
CA LEU A 624 -5.22 -8.29 38.38
C LEU A 624 -3.78 -7.95 37.98
N ARG A 625 -2.94 -8.98 37.77
CA ARG A 625 -1.57 -8.82 37.29
C ARG A 625 -1.53 -8.12 35.91
N GLN A 626 -2.37 -8.55 34.97
CA GLN A 626 -2.44 -7.94 33.63
C GLN A 626 -3.01 -6.52 33.66
N ILE A 627 -3.93 -6.22 34.57
CA ILE A 627 -4.45 -4.87 34.77
C ILE A 627 -3.32 -3.94 35.22
N VAL A 628 -2.56 -4.34 36.24
CA VAL A 628 -1.41 -3.56 36.75
C VAL A 628 -0.32 -3.43 35.68
N GLN A 629 0.04 -4.52 35.00
CA GLN A 629 1.02 -4.49 33.91
C GLN A 629 0.58 -3.57 32.76
N GLN A 630 -0.70 -3.61 32.38
CA GLN A 630 -1.25 -2.73 31.35
C GLN A 630 -1.14 -1.26 31.77
N TRP A 631 -1.54 -0.94 33.00
CA TRP A 631 -1.42 0.41 33.53
C TRP A 631 0.02 0.92 33.53
N MET A 632 0.99 0.09 33.96
CA MET A 632 2.40 0.45 33.93
C MET A 632 2.91 0.67 32.50
N VAL A 633 2.53 -0.21 31.55
CA VAL A 633 2.88 -0.04 30.14
C VAL A 633 2.32 1.26 29.58
N ASP A 634 1.06 1.59 29.90
CA ASP A 634 0.42 2.82 29.42
C ASP A 634 1.02 4.07 30.09
N TYR A 635 1.44 3.99 31.36
CA TYR A 635 2.20 5.04 32.05
C TYR A 635 3.56 5.29 31.39
N PHE A 636 4.34 4.23 31.10
CA PHE A 636 5.65 4.35 30.44
C PHE A 636 5.58 4.81 28.99
N ARG A 637 4.42 4.64 28.33
CA ARG A 637 4.11 5.22 27.01
C ARG A 637 3.66 6.67 27.08
N GLY A 638 3.27 7.14 28.27
CA GLY A 638 2.73 8.48 28.45
C GLY A 638 3.78 9.54 28.10
N PRO A 639 3.35 10.71 27.59
CA PRO A 639 4.26 11.77 27.14
C PRO A 639 5.17 12.33 28.24
N SER A 640 4.81 12.14 29.51
CA SER A 640 5.63 12.53 30.66
C SER A 640 6.87 11.65 30.88
N VAL A 641 6.84 10.40 30.39
CA VAL A 641 7.91 9.42 30.64
C VAL A 641 8.59 8.98 29.36
N ASP A 642 7.82 8.74 28.29
CA ASP A 642 8.30 8.57 26.92
C ASP A 642 9.35 7.45 26.71
N ILE A 643 9.37 6.44 27.58
CA ILE A 643 10.31 5.32 27.51
C ILE A 643 9.85 4.29 26.48
N LEU A 644 8.55 3.97 26.47
CA LEU A 644 7.96 3.03 25.54
C LEU A 644 7.36 3.78 24.34
N PRO A 645 7.51 3.26 23.10
CA PRO A 645 6.84 3.84 21.95
C PRO A 645 5.31 3.78 22.12
N PRO A 646 4.55 4.77 21.65
CA PRO A 646 3.12 4.91 21.92
C PRO A 646 2.28 3.83 21.27
N ALA A 647 1.06 3.69 21.80
CA ALA A 647 0.13 2.63 21.44
C ALA A 647 -0.46 2.77 20.02
N THR A 648 -0.61 4.00 19.56
CA THR A 648 -1.04 4.34 18.19
C THR A 648 0.09 5.11 17.54
N ALA A 649 0.42 4.81 16.29
CA ALA A 649 1.35 5.65 15.52
C ALA A 649 0.72 7.03 15.34
N GLN A 650 1.02 7.96 16.25
CA GLN A 650 0.34 9.26 16.29
C GLN A 650 0.88 10.23 15.22
N ASN A 651 2.07 10.01 14.66
CA ASN A 651 2.88 11.16 14.24
C ASN A 651 3.73 10.93 12.96
N PHE A 652 3.14 10.64 11.81
CA PHE A 652 3.83 10.61 10.50
C PHE A 652 4.54 9.29 10.18
N VAL A 653 4.19 8.73 9.01
CA VAL A 653 4.92 7.63 8.37
C VAL A 653 5.73 8.22 7.23
N SER A 654 7.05 8.03 7.22
CA SER A 654 7.95 8.32 6.12
C SER A 654 8.19 7.08 5.25
N ASN A 655 8.36 7.27 3.94
CA ASN A 655 8.73 6.21 3.02
C ASN A 655 9.53 6.78 1.83
N PRO A 656 10.79 7.19 2.05
CA PRO A 656 11.63 7.74 1.00
C PRO A 656 12.00 6.66 -0.03
N GLY A 657 11.61 6.85 -1.29
CA GLY A 657 11.91 5.93 -2.39
C GLY A 657 12.22 6.64 -3.70
N TRP A 658 12.56 5.90 -4.74
CA TRP A 658 12.61 6.44 -6.10
C TRP A 658 12.38 5.31 -7.09
N ASN A 659 11.57 5.56 -8.11
CA ASN A 659 11.32 4.65 -9.20
C ASN A 659 11.12 5.48 -10.49
N PRO A 660 11.91 5.25 -11.56
CA PRO A 660 11.83 6.03 -12.80
C PRO A 660 10.53 5.79 -13.59
N ALA A 661 9.83 4.67 -13.36
CA ALA A 661 8.54 4.37 -13.98
C ALA A 661 7.37 5.13 -13.34
N ILE A 662 7.60 5.85 -12.23
CA ILE A 662 6.55 6.44 -11.41
C ILE A 662 6.68 7.95 -11.34
N GLU A 663 5.63 8.67 -11.75
CA GLU A 663 5.57 10.14 -11.73
C GLU A 663 5.15 10.69 -10.37
N ALA A 664 4.30 9.98 -9.62
CA ALA A 664 3.86 10.34 -8.27
C ALA A 664 3.28 9.13 -7.53
N ILE A 665 3.31 9.11 -6.18
CA ILE A 665 2.64 8.06 -5.39
C ILE A 665 1.96 8.68 -4.17
N GLY A 666 0.66 8.49 -4.02
CA GLY A 666 -0.11 8.99 -2.88
C GLY A 666 -0.58 7.88 -1.95
N ARG A 667 -0.35 8.06 -0.65
CA ARG A 667 -0.99 7.32 0.45
C ARG A 667 -1.29 8.30 1.59
N VAL A 668 -2.25 7.99 2.47
CA VAL A 668 -2.38 8.70 3.76
C VAL A 668 -1.07 8.55 4.55
N GLY A 669 -0.42 9.66 4.93
CA GLY A 669 0.95 9.70 5.46
C GLY A 669 1.91 10.64 4.70
N VAL A 670 3.21 10.65 5.02
CA VAL A 670 4.25 11.43 4.33
C VAL A 670 5.03 10.52 3.40
N LYS A 671 4.89 10.69 2.09
CA LYS A 671 5.77 10.01 1.14
C LYS A 671 6.78 10.99 0.55
N CYS A 672 7.98 10.50 0.32
CA CYS A 672 9.04 11.26 -0.35
C CYS A 672 9.54 10.44 -1.53
N LEU A 673 9.72 11.08 -2.68
CA LEU A 673 10.37 10.47 -3.83
C LEU A 673 11.66 11.24 -4.16
N LEU A 674 12.80 10.59 -4.09
CA LEU A 674 14.10 11.24 -4.26
C LEU A 674 14.54 11.13 -5.72
N GLY A 675 14.14 12.11 -6.53
CA GLY A 675 14.48 12.21 -7.96
C GLY A 675 15.99 12.21 -8.24
N LYS A 676 16.34 11.95 -9.52
CA LYS A 676 17.73 11.82 -9.99
C LYS A 676 18.46 13.16 -9.95
N ASP A 677 17.83 14.21 -10.48
CA ASP A 677 18.42 15.54 -10.65
C ASP A 677 17.75 16.64 -9.79
N ASP A 678 16.65 16.31 -9.11
CA ASP A 678 16.00 17.17 -8.10
C ASP A 678 15.41 16.31 -6.95
N VAL A 679 15.37 16.84 -5.72
CA VAL A 679 14.59 16.21 -4.62
C VAL A 679 13.16 16.71 -4.73
N ALA A 680 12.32 15.91 -5.38
CA ALA A 680 10.95 16.27 -5.60
C ALA A 680 10.04 15.58 -4.56
N LEU A 681 9.46 16.37 -3.65
CA LEU A 681 8.90 15.87 -2.40
C LEU A 681 7.36 15.76 -2.47
N ILE A 682 6.79 14.56 -2.58
CA ILE A 682 5.33 14.41 -2.77
C ILE A 682 4.83 13.07 -2.21
N PRO A 683 3.62 12.95 -1.60
CA PRO A 683 2.71 13.93 -1.00
C PRO A 683 2.53 13.71 0.52
N ILE A 684 2.11 14.75 1.23
CA ILE A 684 1.77 14.75 2.64
C ILE A 684 0.26 14.71 2.77
N ASN A 685 -0.28 13.58 3.21
CA ASN A 685 -1.71 13.48 3.46
C ASN A 685 -1.97 13.29 4.95
N PHE A 686 -2.35 14.38 5.60
CA PHE A 686 -3.08 14.35 6.85
C PHE A 686 -4.50 13.89 6.52
N GLY A 687 -4.84 12.63 6.75
CA GLY A 687 -6.25 12.21 6.67
C GLY A 687 -7.12 13.13 7.56
N LEU A 688 -8.41 13.28 7.28
CA LEU A 688 -9.31 14.05 8.15
C LEU A 688 -9.23 13.62 9.62
N GLU A 689 -8.95 12.34 9.88
CA GLU A 689 -8.71 11.84 11.25
C GLU A 689 -7.31 12.21 11.80
N CYS A 690 -6.29 12.36 10.95
CA CYS A 690 -5.03 13.02 11.34
C CYS A 690 -5.24 14.51 11.59
N PHE A 691 -6.17 15.17 10.91
CA PHE A 691 -6.59 16.52 11.27
C PHE A 691 -7.23 16.54 12.66
N THR A 692 -8.05 15.56 13.07
CA THR A 692 -8.48 15.45 14.48
C THR A 692 -7.32 15.21 15.45
N THR A 693 -6.29 14.44 15.07
CA THR A 693 -5.06 14.32 15.89
C THR A 693 -4.25 15.61 15.90
N LEU A 694 -4.18 16.36 14.79
CA LEU A 694 -3.62 17.72 14.71
C LEU A 694 -4.44 18.73 15.52
N THR A 695 -5.74 18.49 15.66
CA THR A 695 -6.66 19.26 16.52
C THR A 695 -6.29 19.08 17.99
N PHE A 696 -5.79 17.90 18.37
CA PHE A 696 -5.18 17.64 19.69
C PHE A 696 -3.76 18.23 19.85
N LEU A 697 -3.07 18.56 18.75
CA LEU A 697 -1.67 19.02 18.75
C LEU A 697 -1.50 20.55 18.74
N ASN A 698 -2.56 21.33 18.91
CA ASN A 698 -2.51 22.80 18.81
C ASN A 698 -1.90 23.32 17.50
N LEU A 699 -1.93 22.53 16.42
CA LEU A 699 -1.51 22.98 15.07
C LEU A 699 -2.61 23.80 14.38
N HIS A 700 -3.61 24.28 15.14
CA HIS A 700 -4.72 25.14 14.74
C HIS A 700 -4.28 26.44 14.04
N THR A 701 -3.03 26.88 14.26
CA THR A 701 -2.51 28.15 13.75
C THR A 701 -1.51 28.01 12.60
N LYS A 702 -0.94 26.82 12.34
CA LYS A 702 0.14 26.66 11.35
C LYS A 702 -0.33 25.95 10.08
N THR A 703 -0.36 26.69 8.98
CA THR A 703 -0.89 26.24 7.67
C THR A 703 0.05 25.25 6.95
N TYR A 704 -0.47 24.52 5.94
CA TYR A 704 0.35 23.69 5.03
C TYR A 704 1.53 24.48 4.41
N GLN A 705 1.34 25.77 4.15
CA GLN A 705 2.38 26.65 3.63
C GLN A 705 3.52 26.84 4.64
N GLU A 706 3.21 26.92 5.93
CA GLU A 706 4.23 26.98 6.99
C GLU A 706 4.99 25.67 7.11
N PHE A 707 4.32 24.51 7.02
CA PHE A 707 5.02 23.22 6.98
C PHE A 707 5.99 23.15 5.80
N LYS A 708 5.52 23.55 4.62
CA LYS A 708 6.35 23.63 3.42
C LYS A 708 7.56 24.54 3.63
N LEU A 709 7.35 25.73 4.20
CA LEU A 709 8.41 26.69 4.46
C LEU A 709 9.44 26.13 5.46
N GLU A 710 8.99 25.57 6.57
CA GLU A 710 9.85 24.95 7.58
C GLU A 710 10.64 23.77 7.03
N LEU A 711 10.05 22.96 6.14
CA LEU A 711 10.76 21.87 5.49
C LEU A 711 11.80 22.38 4.49
N ILE A 712 11.49 23.41 3.71
CA ILE A 712 12.45 24.04 2.80
C ILE A 712 13.63 24.62 3.59
N LEU A 713 13.35 25.31 4.70
CA LEU A 713 14.37 25.87 5.60
C LEU A 713 15.20 24.78 6.27
N ALA A 714 14.60 23.66 6.68
CA ALA A 714 15.32 22.55 7.30
C ALA A 714 16.19 21.76 6.30
N VAL A 715 15.82 21.75 5.01
CA VAL A 715 16.62 21.12 3.96
C VAL A 715 17.76 22.01 3.48
N SER A 716 17.56 23.33 3.47
CA SER A 716 18.59 24.32 3.11
C SER A 716 19.69 24.38 4.17
#